data_AF-A0A9N9R2Y7-F1
#
_entry.id   AF-A0A9N9R2Y7-F1
#
_cell.length_a   1.000
_cell.length_b   1.000
_cell.length_c   1.000
_cell.angle_alpha   90.00
_cell.angle_beta   90.00
_cell.angle_gamma   90.00
#
_symmetry.space_group_name_H-M   'P 1'
#
loop_
_entity.id
_entity.type
_entity.pdbx_description
1 polymer ?
#
loop_
_entity_poly.entity_id
_entity_poly.type
_entity_poly.pdbx_seq_one_letter_code
_entity_poly.pdbx_strand_id
1 'polypeptide(L)'
;MSLPGNGIFVVQGEMAMLVTSMRRSTRWGSHSFPNEEYDVLMKTFQDLKTILNQVDDLKLLDPATYLSPFLEVIRSKETTGPVTSLALSAIHKFLSYGLIDPTHPSVPVIVEDIADAVTHARFVGTDHSSDGVVLMKILQVLHTLMLSPEGAMLTDESVCEIMLSCFRICFETRLTELLRRNAEQCLRDMTQLIFMRLPQFPPEDTSVATFSTVELSLKKRDKSNKKKSLTGVNSNSLERKSPTLDPNVSENDTIKAEAALRHSQDKNLINEAEITIEPVESPKSPVKKHGRHSSMDLAAGNQSITQLLEKCVGNTEVQTDAPAEPQADEQENRVEVNEDKDGFVTEEAPDTEPLTAESGRVEEYVNPRGIRFTPHHRHQAPQPYGIVCVRELFRFLISLCNPLEGQNTSGMVQLGLSLVGTALEVAADQLATCPALYHLVRDPLCRNLVSLLNTERISIFALDLQISFLLFEAQRFHLKFQMEAFFKKLIEIISTDTTKAIYELKEIHHLTLESLAQMFRIPGLCTELYLNYDCDIYCTNIFEELTKLLSKNVVSSTAYNIHTLSLEALMTIIDAIELGTQPEKVRDTKSETDVAVVEEQNQMTYDRGGHVSLELGGMDDASVVSDHVTHDISQYIGGRTGRHKPSPNLPSEAELDNIRNMKKWVTQGTELFNQKPERGIEFLQEHGVLKTPLDPYQVAMFLRENPDLDKKMIGDYICKRSSRDEEGEGPSVLGAFAESFDYAGLRIDQALRLYLETFRLPGEAPLIFLVMERFAERWHTTNGEPFANTDAAFRLAYAVIMLNMDQHNHNAKKLNVPMTVDDFVRNLRGCNGSGDFDQAMLEAIYHSIKNEEMVMPAERVGPVRDAYLWRVLQRRGATAAAAYRASPTSSASSAARTHHARLFTVVCPPTVTALSAAFERAPPPSPEEASGGGGGGGGAAAALCGLERVAGLVARLPRAGPQVAPTLDTLALTLAKFTALLAPPPQHYNYITIGEYIYQGRPT
;
A
#
# COMPACT_ATOMS: atom_id res chain seq x y z
N MET A 1 7.45 5.97 -36.73
CA MET A 1 7.38 5.23 -38.01
C MET A 1 7.63 6.20 -39.16
N SER A 2 7.70 5.79 -40.42
CA SER A 2 7.63 6.74 -41.55
C SER A 2 6.19 7.26 -41.70
N LEU A 3 5.98 8.57 -41.71
CA LEU A 3 4.63 9.16 -41.83
C LEU A 3 3.93 8.71 -43.13
N PRO A 4 2.60 8.47 -43.13
CA PRO A 4 1.86 8.08 -44.32
C PRO A 4 1.91 9.16 -45.41
N GLY A 5 2.39 8.82 -46.61
CA GLY A 5 2.50 9.75 -47.75
C GLY A 5 1.18 10.36 -48.26
N ASN A 6 0.04 9.88 -47.76
CA ASN A 6 -1.31 10.40 -48.08
C ASN A 6 -1.89 11.29 -46.97
N GLY A 7 -1.09 11.75 -45.99
CA GLY A 7 -1.56 12.48 -44.80
C GLY A 7 -2.51 13.65 -45.09
N ILE A 8 -2.24 14.45 -46.14
CA ILE A 8 -3.09 15.57 -46.57
C ILE A 8 -4.53 15.10 -46.87
N PHE A 9 -4.69 13.98 -47.59
CA PHE A 9 -6.02 13.43 -47.92
C PHE A 9 -6.76 12.90 -46.70
N VAL A 10 -6.04 12.45 -45.66
CA VAL A 10 -6.65 12.05 -44.38
C VAL A 10 -7.22 13.26 -43.67
N VAL A 11 -6.44 14.33 -43.50
CA VAL A 11 -6.89 15.58 -42.85
C VAL A 11 -8.04 16.23 -43.63
N GLN A 12 -7.93 16.30 -44.97
CA GLN A 12 -9.00 16.82 -45.82
C GLN A 12 -10.29 16.00 -45.72
N GLY A 13 -10.19 14.67 -45.59
CA GLY A 13 -11.33 13.76 -45.42
C GLY A 13 -12.07 13.98 -44.09
N GLU A 14 -11.34 14.00 -42.97
CA GLU A 14 -11.95 14.25 -41.65
C GLU A 14 -12.55 15.65 -41.54
N MET A 15 -11.86 16.68 -42.08
CA MET A 15 -12.38 18.04 -42.19
C MET A 15 -13.71 18.07 -42.98
N ALA A 16 -13.78 17.41 -44.13
CA ALA A 16 -15.00 17.38 -44.95
C ALA A 16 -16.17 16.70 -44.22
N MET A 17 -15.91 15.62 -43.47
CA MET A 17 -16.90 14.95 -42.63
C MET A 17 -17.41 15.85 -41.50
N LEU A 18 -16.50 16.47 -40.74
CA LEU A 18 -16.83 17.30 -39.59
C LEU A 18 -17.61 18.56 -40.01
N VAL A 19 -17.12 19.29 -41.01
CA VAL A 19 -17.78 20.48 -41.59
C VAL A 19 -19.17 20.14 -42.15
N THR A 20 -19.36 18.94 -42.72
CA THR A 20 -20.68 18.48 -43.18
C THR A 20 -21.62 18.19 -42.02
N SER A 21 -21.13 17.62 -40.92
CA SER A 21 -21.92 17.38 -39.71
C SER A 21 -22.31 18.69 -39.01
N MET A 22 -21.38 19.63 -38.87
CA MET A 22 -21.63 20.97 -38.32
C MET A 22 -22.74 21.69 -39.09
N ARG A 23 -22.62 21.79 -40.43
CA ARG A 23 -23.64 22.39 -41.32
C ARG A 23 -25.02 21.71 -41.25
N ARG A 24 -25.06 20.42 -40.87
CA ARG A 24 -26.32 19.71 -40.62
C ARG A 24 -26.89 20.06 -39.25
N SER A 25 -26.05 20.18 -38.22
CA SER A 25 -26.44 20.60 -36.86
C SER A 25 -27.15 21.96 -36.87
N THR A 26 -26.57 22.97 -37.55
CA THR A 26 -27.12 24.34 -37.64
C THR A 26 -28.49 24.41 -38.32
N ARG A 27 -28.83 23.44 -39.18
CA ARG A 27 -30.08 23.44 -39.98
C ARG A 27 -31.30 22.91 -39.23
N TRP A 28 -31.14 22.30 -38.06
CA TRP A 28 -32.24 21.67 -37.31
C TRP A 28 -32.47 22.29 -35.91
N GLY A 29 -31.70 23.32 -35.54
CA GLY A 29 -31.97 24.14 -34.36
C GLY A 29 -33.08 25.16 -34.63
N SER A 30 -34.33 24.85 -34.27
CA SER A 30 -35.53 25.62 -34.65
C SER A 30 -35.71 27.01 -33.98
N HIS A 31 -34.67 27.57 -33.36
CA HIS A 31 -34.67 28.92 -32.81
C HIS A 31 -33.37 29.64 -33.21
N SER A 32 -33.44 30.37 -34.32
CA SER A 32 -32.28 31.02 -34.93
C SER A 32 -31.91 32.35 -34.23
N PHE A 33 -30.95 32.28 -33.32
CA PHE A 33 -29.97 33.35 -33.18
C PHE A 33 -28.77 33.02 -34.08
N PRO A 34 -28.08 34.01 -34.69
CA PRO A 34 -26.83 33.77 -35.39
C PRO A 34 -25.78 33.37 -34.35
N ASN A 35 -25.23 32.16 -34.49
CA ASN A 35 -24.40 31.55 -33.46
C ASN A 35 -22.93 31.81 -33.78
N GLU A 36 -22.42 32.97 -33.40
CA GLU A 36 -21.14 33.53 -33.87
C GLU A 36 -19.95 32.59 -33.66
N GLU A 37 -19.92 31.82 -32.55
CA GLU A 37 -18.89 30.80 -32.28
C GLU A 37 -18.86 29.71 -33.37
N TYR A 38 -20.02 29.29 -33.89
CA TYR A 38 -20.11 28.32 -34.98
C TYR A 38 -19.58 28.88 -36.31
N ASP A 39 -19.82 30.16 -36.60
CA ASP A 39 -19.30 30.80 -37.82
C ASP A 39 -17.78 31.04 -37.74
N VAL A 40 -17.22 31.27 -36.54
CA VAL A 40 -15.77 31.29 -36.30
C VAL A 40 -15.15 29.90 -36.53
N LEU A 41 -15.69 28.84 -35.93
CA LEU A 41 -15.22 27.46 -36.16
C LEU A 41 -15.34 27.06 -37.65
N MET A 42 -16.44 27.44 -38.30
CA MET A 42 -16.64 27.22 -39.73
C MET A 42 -15.65 28.01 -40.60
N LYS A 43 -15.06 29.10 -40.09
CA LYS A 43 -13.99 29.85 -40.76
C LYS A 43 -12.63 29.19 -40.59
N THR A 44 -12.25 28.70 -39.42
CA THR A 44 -10.92 28.08 -39.22
C THR A 44 -10.72 26.83 -40.08
N PHE A 45 -11.78 26.07 -40.39
CA PHE A 45 -11.74 25.02 -41.42
C PHE A 45 -11.66 25.53 -42.87
N GLN A 46 -12.14 26.74 -43.20
CA GLN A 46 -11.98 27.32 -44.54
C GLN A 46 -10.55 27.83 -44.75
N ASP A 47 -9.95 28.41 -43.72
CA ASP A 47 -8.56 28.86 -43.70
C ASP A 47 -7.62 27.64 -43.79
N LEU A 48 -7.85 26.59 -42.97
CA LEU A 48 -7.13 25.31 -43.07
C LEU A 48 -7.29 24.65 -44.45
N LYS A 49 -8.50 24.63 -45.02
CA LYS A 49 -8.70 24.13 -46.40
C LYS A 49 -7.87 24.92 -47.41
N THR A 50 -7.71 26.21 -47.24
CA THR A 50 -6.93 27.05 -48.16
C THR A 50 -5.43 26.69 -48.07
N ILE A 51 -4.91 26.48 -46.86
CA ILE A 51 -3.53 26.05 -46.60
C ILE A 51 -3.27 24.64 -47.18
N LEU A 52 -4.15 23.67 -46.92
CA LEU A 52 -4.02 22.28 -47.40
C LEU A 52 -4.16 22.11 -48.92
N ASN A 53 -4.46 23.17 -49.67
CA ASN A 53 -4.43 23.18 -51.14
C ASN A 53 -3.16 23.86 -51.71
N GLN A 54 -2.25 24.33 -50.86
CA GLN A 54 -1.00 25.03 -51.22
C GLN A 54 0.27 24.25 -50.83
N VAL A 55 0.12 23.04 -50.28
CA VAL A 55 1.21 22.23 -49.70
C VAL A 55 1.18 20.83 -50.30
N ASP A 56 2.33 20.30 -50.70
CA ASP A 56 2.45 18.98 -51.37
C ASP A 56 2.71 17.81 -50.40
N ASP A 57 3.35 18.04 -49.25
CA ASP A 57 3.58 17.03 -48.18
C ASP A 57 3.20 17.64 -46.82
N LEU A 58 2.39 16.90 -46.03
CA LEU A 58 1.92 17.33 -44.71
C LEU A 58 3.08 17.66 -43.75
N LYS A 59 4.26 17.03 -43.93
CA LYS A 59 5.47 17.29 -43.12
C LYS A 59 6.02 18.73 -43.25
N LEU A 60 5.61 19.47 -44.27
CA LEU A 60 6.02 20.86 -44.49
C LEU A 60 5.17 21.87 -43.69
N LEU A 61 4.16 21.38 -42.96
CA LEU A 61 3.23 22.19 -42.18
C LEU A 61 3.38 21.87 -40.68
N ASP A 62 3.52 22.89 -39.84
CA ASP A 62 3.52 22.72 -38.39
C ASP A 62 2.20 22.05 -37.95
N PRO A 63 2.23 20.88 -37.26
CA PRO A 63 1.01 20.14 -36.97
C PRO A 63 -0.05 20.92 -36.17
N ALA A 64 0.36 21.92 -35.37
CA ALA A 64 -0.56 22.84 -34.72
C ALA A 64 -1.59 23.45 -35.71
N THR A 65 -1.13 23.77 -36.93
CA THR A 65 -1.95 24.42 -37.99
C THR A 65 -3.12 23.57 -38.44
N TYR A 66 -2.96 22.24 -38.52
CA TYR A 66 -4.04 21.34 -38.94
C TYR A 66 -4.79 20.68 -37.79
N LEU A 67 -4.26 20.76 -36.56
CA LEU A 67 -4.91 20.27 -35.35
C LEU A 67 -5.84 21.32 -34.73
N SER A 68 -5.47 22.61 -34.71
CA SER A 68 -6.22 23.63 -33.95
C SER A 68 -7.72 23.71 -34.27
N PRO A 69 -8.19 23.64 -35.54
CA PRO A 69 -9.62 23.73 -35.82
C PRO A 69 -10.43 22.55 -35.28
N PHE A 70 -9.81 21.37 -35.15
CA PHE A 70 -10.44 20.21 -34.52
C PHE A 70 -10.44 20.33 -32.99
N LEU A 71 -9.36 20.87 -32.39
CA LEU A 71 -9.28 21.11 -30.94
C LEU A 71 -10.22 22.24 -30.48
N GLU A 72 -10.40 23.28 -31.29
CA GLU A 72 -11.40 24.34 -31.09
C GLU A 72 -12.81 23.76 -31.01
N VAL A 73 -13.18 22.83 -31.91
CA VAL A 73 -14.48 22.11 -31.86
C VAL A 73 -14.63 21.25 -30.60
N ILE A 74 -13.55 20.72 -30.02
CA ILE A 74 -13.60 19.92 -28.78
C ILE A 74 -13.71 20.80 -27.53
N ARG A 75 -13.08 22.00 -27.56
CA ARG A 75 -13.16 23.03 -26.51
C ARG A 75 -14.50 23.80 -26.53
N SER A 76 -15.15 23.94 -27.70
CA SER A 76 -16.40 24.67 -27.91
C SER A 76 -17.61 24.00 -27.23
N LYS A 77 -18.16 24.67 -26.22
CA LYS A 77 -19.31 24.20 -25.42
C LYS A 77 -20.59 23.97 -26.21
N GLU A 78 -20.74 24.68 -27.33
CA GLU A 78 -21.96 24.73 -28.13
C GLU A 78 -22.03 23.60 -29.17
N THR A 79 -20.97 22.79 -29.27
CA THR A 79 -20.97 21.61 -30.14
C THR A 79 -21.84 20.51 -29.57
N THR A 80 -22.59 19.82 -30.43
CA THR A 80 -23.42 18.69 -30.01
C THR A 80 -22.57 17.41 -29.97
N GLY A 81 -22.87 16.47 -29.07
CA GLY A 81 -22.08 15.24 -28.92
C GLY A 81 -21.69 14.53 -30.22
N PRO A 82 -22.57 14.39 -31.24
CA PRO A 82 -22.22 13.82 -32.54
C PRO A 82 -21.21 14.63 -33.39
N VAL A 83 -21.06 15.92 -33.15
CA VAL A 83 -20.04 16.79 -33.78
C VAL A 83 -18.71 16.63 -33.02
N THR A 84 -18.73 16.74 -31.70
CA THR A 84 -17.55 16.58 -30.83
C THR A 84 -16.93 15.18 -30.98
N SER A 85 -17.75 14.14 -31.08
CA SER A 85 -17.35 12.75 -31.35
C SER A 85 -16.63 12.56 -32.69
N LEU A 86 -17.00 13.32 -33.73
CA LEU A 86 -16.30 13.31 -35.02
C LEU A 86 -14.95 14.03 -34.92
N ALA A 87 -14.88 15.17 -34.22
CA ALA A 87 -13.62 15.87 -33.99
C ALA A 87 -12.62 15.02 -33.18
N LEU A 88 -13.07 14.39 -32.09
CA LEU A 88 -12.29 13.43 -31.32
C LEU A 88 -11.85 12.22 -32.18
N SER A 89 -12.72 11.71 -33.04
CA SER A 89 -12.37 10.61 -33.96
C SER A 89 -11.30 11.01 -34.98
N ALA A 90 -11.27 12.28 -35.42
CA ALA A 90 -10.22 12.82 -36.28
C ALA A 90 -8.88 12.92 -35.54
N ILE A 91 -8.86 13.53 -34.34
CA ILE A 91 -7.65 13.61 -33.49
C ILE A 91 -7.09 12.22 -33.19
N HIS A 92 -7.94 11.28 -32.78
CA HIS A 92 -7.58 9.87 -32.56
C HIS A 92 -6.89 9.29 -33.80
N LYS A 93 -7.49 9.44 -34.99
CA LYS A 93 -6.95 8.95 -36.25
C LYS A 93 -5.62 9.60 -36.62
N PHE A 94 -5.44 10.89 -36.36
CA PHE A 94 -4.18 11.60 -36.63
C PHE A 94 -3.03 11.08 -35.74
N LEU A 95 -3.31 10.76 -34.47
CA LEU A 95 -2.38 10.09 -33.56
C LEU A 95 -2.11 8.64 -34.00
N SER A 96 -3.15 7.81 -34.16
CA SER A 96 -3.00 6.38 -34.50
C SER A 96 -2.31 6.13 -35.84
N TYR A 97 -2.39 7.08 -36.79
CA TYR A 97 -1.73 6.96 -38.10
C TYR A 97 -0.31 7.54 -38.12
N GLY A 98 0.17 8.14 -37.01
CA GLY A 98 1.47 8.82 -36.96
C GLY A 98 1.55 9.96 -37.97
N LEU A 99 0.54 10.85 -37.99
CA LEU A 99 0.57 12.06 -38.83
C LEU A 99 1.40 13.19 -38.21
N ILE A 100 1.61 13.15 -36.89
CA ILE A 100 2.53 14.02 -36.17
C ILE A 100 3.92 13.37 -36.22
N ASP A 101 4.99 14.15 -36.37
CA ASP A 101 6.37 13.65 -36.26
C ASP A 101 6.89 13.91 -34.83
N PRO A 102 7.24 12.87 -34.04
CA PRO A 102 7.75 13.01 -32.67
C PRO A 102 9.00 13.89 -32.53
N THR A 103 9.73 14.14 -33.62
CA THR A 103 10.95 14.95 -33.62
C THR A 103 10.69 16.44 -33.91
N HIS A 104 9.46 16.82 -34.25
CA HIS A 104 9.12 18.21 -34.59
C HIS A 104 9.09 19.12 -33.35
N PRO A 105 9.71 20.32 -33.36
CA PRO A 105 9.92 21.12 -32.16
C PRO A 105 8.64 21.66 -31.49
N SER A 106 7.50 21.68 -32.20
CA SER A 106 6.20 22.05 -31.61
C SER A 106 5.48 20.91 -30.88
N VAL A 107 5.95 19.65 -30.97
CA VAL A 107 5.29 18.48 -30.34
C VAL A 107 5.01 18.69 -28.84
N PRO A 108 5.93 19.20 -28.01
CA PRO A 108 5.66 19.42 -26.59
C PRO A 108 4.54 20.44 -26.31
N VAL A 109 4.26 21.37 -27.24
CA VAL A 109 3.10 22.27 -27.13
C VAL A 109 1.84 21.56 -27.62
N ILE A 110 1.93 20.86 -28.76
CA ILE A 110 0.81 20.13 -29.37
C ILE A 110 0.22 19.06 -28.44
N VAL A 111 1.05 18.27 -27.75
CA VAL A 111 0.54 17.20 -26.89
C VAL A 111 -0.17 17.75 -25.64
N GLU A 112 0.30 18.88 -25.10
CA GLU A 112 -0.39 19.60 -24.02
C GLU A 112 -1.70 20.25 -24.52
N ASP A 113 -1.72 20.81 -25.74
CA ASP A 113 -2.93 21.36 -26.37
C ASP A 113 -4.00 20.27 -26.63
N ILE A 114 -3.59 19.07 -27.07
CA ILE A 114 -4.48 17.92 -27.21
C ILE A 114 -4.94 17.43 -25.82
N ALA A 115 -4.03 17.31 -24.86
CA ALA A 115 -4.36 16.87 -23.50
C ALA A 115 -5.42 17.79 -22.87
N ASP A 116 -5.15 19.11 -22.78
CA ASP A 116 -6.08 20.11 -22.23
C ASP A 116 -7.43 20.09 -22.95
N ALA A 117 -7.43 20.15 -24.29
CA ALA A 117 -8.67 20.19 -25.06
C ALA A 117 -9.54 18.95 -24.80
N VAL A 118 -8.92 17.78 -24.61
CA VAL A 118 -9.63 16.51 -24.48
C VAL A 118 -10.00 16.18 -23.02
N THR A 119 -9.19 16.55 -22.02
CA THR A 119 -9.56 16.41 -20.60
C THR A 119 -10.61 17.43 -20.17
N HIS A 120 -10.63 18.62 -20.78
CA HIS A 120 -11.62 19.66 -20.53
C HIS A 120 -12.74 19.72 -21.59
N ALA A 121 -12.81 18.72 -22.48
CA ALA A 121 -13.77 18.64 -23.58
C ALA A 121 -15.22 18.83 -23.11
N ARG A 122 -16.01 19.59 -23.88
CA ARG A 122 -17.42 19.84 -23.55
C ARG A 122 -18.30 19.69 -24.78
N PHE A 123 -19.56 19.33 -24.55
CA PHE A 123 -20.55 19.15 -25.59
C PHE A 123 -21.95 19.31 -25.01
N VAL A 124 -22.87 19.85 -25.80
CA VAL A 124 -24.30 19.84 -25.48
C VAL A 124 -24.76 18.38 -25.49
N GLY A 125 -25.03 17.84 -24.30
CA GLY A 125 -25.57 16.50 -24.11
C GLY A 125 -26.87 16.32 -24.89
N THR A 126 -26.92 15.30 -25.75
CA THR A 126 -28.04 15.09 -26.68
C THR A 126 -28.93 13.94 -26.24
N ASP A 127 -28.32 12.82 -25.84
CA ASP A 127 -28.96 11.69 -25.17
C ASP A 127 -27.87 10.81 -24.55
N HIS A 128 -28.20 10.06 -23.49
CA HIS A 128 -27.21 9.29 -22.73
C HIS A 128 -26.41 8.27 -23.57
N SER A 129 -26.95 7.77 -24.69
CA SER A 129 -26.22 6.86 -25.58
C SER A 129 -25.23 7.60 -26.49
N SER A 130 -25.60 8.77 -27.03
CA SER A 130 -24.66 9.62 -27.76
C SER A 130 -23.58 10.19 -26.86
N ASP A 131 -23.95 10.64 -25.65
CA ASP A 131 -23.03 11.19 -24.65
C ASP A 131 -21.98 10.14 -24.22
N GLY A 132 -22.40 8.89 -23.99
CA GLY A 132 -21.50 7.75 -23.71
C GLY A 132 -20.55 7.43 -24.87
N VAL A 133 -20.95 7.66 -26.12
CA VAL A 133 -20.06 7.54 -27.29
C VAL A 133 -19.04 8.69 -27.33
N VAL A 134 -19.38 9.92 -26.90
CA VAL A 134 -18.38 11.00 -26.77
C VAL A 134 -17.35 10.65 -25.70
N LEU A 135 -17.78 10.16 -24.54
CA LEU A 135 -16.86 9.74 -23.46
C LEU A 135 -15.93 8.60 -23.88
N MET A 136 -16.45 7.62 -24.64
CA MET A 136 -15.63 6.57 -25.28
C MET A 136 -14.60 7.16 -26.27
N LYS A 137 -14.93 8.26 -26.97
CA LYS A 137 -14.00 8.93 -27.88
C LYS A 137 -12.97 9.82 -27.17
N ILE A 138 -13.33 10.47 -26.08
CA ILE A 138 -12.38 11.12 -25.16
C ILE A 138 -11.36 10.08 -24.68
N LEU A 139 -11.84 8.95 -24.15
CA LEU A 139 -10.99 7.86 -23.66
C LEU A 139 -10.04 7.31 -24.73
N GLN A 140 -10.53 7.05 -25.95
CA GLN A 140 -9.70 6.57 -27.07
C GLN A 140 -8.61 7.57 -27.48
N VAL A 141 -8.89 8.87 -27.47
CA VAL A 141 -7.88 9.90 -27.75
C VAL A 141 -6.83 9.95 -26.63
N LEU A 142 -7.25 10.00 -25.37
CA LEU A 142 -6.33 10.10 -24.23
C LEU A 142 -5.41 8.88 -24.08
N HIS A 143 -5.96 7.68 -24.28
CA HIS A 143 -5.20 6.43 -24.31
C HIS A 143 -4.19 6.40 -25.44
N THR A 144 -4.61 6.72 -26.67
CA THR A 144 -3.71 6.78 -27.83
C THR A 144 -2.63 7.84 -27.64
N LEU A 145 -2.97 9.03 -27.13
CA LEU A 145 -2.01 10.12 -26.87
C LEU A 145 -0.91 9.66 -25.89
N MET A 146 -1.28 9.05 -24.75
CA MET A 146 -0.30 8.58 -23.77
C MET A 146 0.57 7.42 -24.26
N LEU A 147 0.01 6.49 -25.03
CA LEU A 147 0.73 5.32 -25.56
C LEU A 147 1.56 5.62 -26.82
N SER A 148 1.28 6.73 -27.50
CA SER A 148 2.01 7.15 -28.70
C SER A 148 3.44 7.66 -28.40
N PRO A 149 4.37 7.64 -29.38
CA PRO A 149 5.72 8.19 -29.19
C PRO A 149 5.74 9.68 -28.83
N GLU A 150 4.78 10.46 -29.35
CA GLU A 150 4.62 11.89 -29.09
C GLU A 150 4.24 12.14 -27.62
N GLY A 151 3.45 11.24 -27.03
CA GLY A 151 3.08 11.24 -25.60
C GLY A 151 4.26 11.15 -24.63
N ALA A 152 5.49 10.90 -25.11
CA ALA A 152 6.70 11.06 -24.31
C ALA A 152 7.07 12.53 -23.99
N MET A 153 6.40 13.50 -24.60
CA MET A 153 6.62 14.95 -24.34
C MET A 153 5.55 15.59 -23.45
N LEU A 154 4.58 14.82 -22.94
CA LEU A 154 3.58 15.29 -21.98
C LEU A 154 4.24 15.70 -20.65
N THR A 155 3.67 16.69 -19.96
CA THR A 155 4.13 17.14 -18.64
C THR A 155 3.60 16.26 -17.50
N ASP A 156 4.23 16.33 -16.31
CA ASP A 156 3.72 15.67 -15.10
C ASP A 156 2.26 16.07 -14.79
N GLU A 157 1.89 17.34 -15.00
CA GLU A 157 0.53 17.85 -14.74
C GLU A 157 -0.49 17.26 -15.74
N SER A 158 -0.17 17.25 -17.04
CA SER A 158 -1.07 16.71 -18.07
C SER A 158 -1.27 15.21 -17.96
N VAL A 159 -0.22 14.42 -17.68
CA VAL A 159 -0.39 12.98 -17.41
C VAL A 159 -1.29 12.75 -16.19
N CYS A 160 -1.15 13.58 -15.14
CA CYS A 160 -1.99 13.49 -13.96
C CYS A 160 -3.47 13.81 -14.24
N GLU A 161 -3.81 14.89 -14.97
CA GLU A 161 -5.22 15.17 -15.32
C GLU A 161 -5.81 14.16 -16.33
N ILE A 162 -5.00 13.58 -17.23
CA ILE A 162 -5.45 12.48 -18.09
C ILE A 162 -5.87 11.28 -17.24
N MET A 163 -5.02 10.83 -16.32
CA MET A 163 -5.35 9.73 -15.40
C MET A 163 -6.59 10.05 -14.56
N LEU A 164 -6.72 11.27 -14.02
CA LEU A 164 -7.92 11.70 -13.29
C LEU A 164 -9.18 11.69 -14.16
N SER A 165 -9.09 12.07 -15.43
CA SER A 165 -10.22 12.00 -16.37
C SER A 165 -10.71 10.56 -16.54
N CYS A 166 -9.80 9.61 -16.73
CA CYS A 166 -10.13 8.18 -16.78
C CYS A 166 -10.70 7.66 -15.46
N PHE A 167 -10.15 8.03 -14.29
CA PHE A 167 -10.72 7.65 -12.99
C PHE A 167 -12.13 8.22 -12.75
N ARG A 168 -12.40 9.46 -13.19
CA ARG A 168 -13.74 10.07 -13.14
C ARG A 168 -14.75 9.24 -13.96
N ILE A 169 -14.34 8.69 -15.11
CA ILE A 169 -15.17 7.77 -15.91
C ILE A 169 -15.40 6.43 -15.19
N CYS A 170 -14.37 5.83 -14.59
CA CYS A 170 -14.51 4.56 -13.86
C CYS A 170 -15.46 4.64 -12.64
N PHE A 171 -15.45 5.77 -11.93
CA PHE A 171 -16.18 5.92 -10.66
C PHE A 171 -17.57 6.55 -10.80
N GLU A 172 -17.93 7.13 -11.95
CA GLU A 172 -19.29 7.64 -12.20
C GLU A 172 -20.28 6.49 -12.47
N THR A 173 -21.00 6.06 -11.43
CA THR A 173 -21.92 4.91 -11.46
C THR A 173 -23.09 5.05 -12.43
N ARG A 174 -23.32 6.25 -13.00
CA ARG A 174 -24.30 6.50 -14.05
C ARG A 174 -23.86 6.05 -15.44
N LEU A 175 -22.57 5.77 -15.64
CA LEU A 175 -22.04 5.34 -16.94
C LEU A 175 -22.18 3.83 -17.13
N THR A 176 -22.30 3.42 -18.39
CA THR A 176 -22.46 2.01 -18.77
C THR A 176 -21.25 1.18 -18.33
N GLU A 177 -21.50 -0.05 -17.86
CA GLU A 177 -20.44 -0.96 -17.40
C GLU A 177 -19.33 -1.11 -18.45
N LEU A 178 -19.69 -1.28 -19.72
CA LEU A 178 -18.74 -1.38 -20.84
C LEU A 178 -17.79 -0.17 -20.95
N LEU A 179 -18.28 1.06 -20.75
CA LEU A 179 -17.45 2.26 -20.77
C LEU A 179 -16.53 2.31 -19.55
N ARG A 180 -17.04 1.96 -18.36
CA ARG A 180 -16.24 1.92 -17.12
C ARG A 180 -15.14 0.87 -17.20
N ARG A 181 -15.43 -0.35 -17.68
CA ARG A 181 -14.43 -1.41 -17.88
C ARG A 181 -13.41 -1.08 -18.97
N ASN A 182 -13.79 -0.36 -20.02
CA ASN A 182 -12.82 0.12 -21.00
C ASN A 182 -11.90 1.18 -20.39
N ALA A 183 -12.41 2.08 -19.55
CA ALA A 183 -11.59 3.05 -18.82
C ALA A 183 -10.65 2.37 -17.80
N GLU A 184 -11.08 1.30 -17.12
CA GLU A 184 -10.21 0.46 -16.29
C GLU A 184 -9.05 -0.15 -17.10
N GLN A 185 -9.31 -0.61 -18.33
CA GLN A 185 -8.25 -1.15 -19.19
C GLN A 185 -7.28 -0.06 -19.64
N CYS A 186 -7.78 1.10 -20.09
CA CYS A 186 -6.92 2.21 -20.45
C CYS A 186 -6.03 2.67 -19.28
N LEU A 187 -6.58 2.71 -18.06
CA LEU A 187 -5.79 2.98 -16.84
C LEU A 187 -4.71 1.93 -16.58
N ARG A 188 -4.98 0.64 -16.80
CA ARG A 188 -3.96 -0.43 -16.71
C ARG A 188 -2.83 -0.18 -17.71
N ASP A 189 -3.16 0.01 -18.99
CA ASP A 189 -2.17 0.22 -20.06
C ASP A 189 -1.32 1.49 -19.82
N MET A 190 -1.96 2.60 -19.42
CA MET A 190 -1.30 3.85 -19.04
C MET A 190 -0.37 3.66 -17.84
N THR A 191 -0.83 2.99 -16.79
CA THR A 191 -0.03 2.71 -15.59
C THR A 191 1.17 1.82 -15.94
N GLN A 192 0.96 0.77 -16.73
CA GLN A 192 2.02 -0.11 -17.20
C GLN A 192 3.12 0.68 -17.91
N LEU A 193 2.75 1.55 -18.86
CA LEU A 193 3.71 2.37 -19.61
C LEU A 193 4.50 3.36 -18.72
N ILE A 194 3.82 4.02 -17.77
CA ILE A 194 4.47 4.94 -16.81
C ILE A 194 5.53 4.22 -15.97
N PHE A 195 5.19 3.05 -15.42
CA PHE A 195 6.11 2.28 -14.58
C PHE A 195 7.19 1.55 -15.40
N MET A 196 6.92 1.11 -16.63
CA MET A 196 7.96 0.60 -17.56
C MET A 196 9.02 1.66 -17.93
N ARG A 197 8.68 2.96 -17.85
CA ARG A 197 9.64 4.06 -18.06
C ARG A 197 10.44 4.43 -16.80
N LEU A 198 10.12 3.90 -15.63
CA LEU A 198 10.84 4.19 -14.38
C LEU A 198 12.38 4.05 -14.47
N PRO A 199 12.96 3.03 -15.14
CA PRO A 199 14.42 2.90 -15.29
C PRO A 199 15.09 4.00 -16.15
N GLN A 200 14.31 4.83 -16.84
CA GLN A 200 14.78 5.86 -17.78
C GLN A 200 14.85 7.26 -17.12
N PHE A 201 14.20 7.45 -15.98
CA PHE A 201 14.23 8.72 -15.26
C PHE A 201 15.53 8.85 -14.45
N PRO A 202 16.09 10.08 -14.33
CA PRO A 202 17.26 10.30 -13.49
C PRO A 202 16.94 9.99 -12.02
N PRO A 203 17.92 9.48 -11.24
CA PRO A 203 17.75 9.29 -9.80
C PRO A 203 17.50 10.64 -9.11
N GLU A 204 16.73 10.63 -8.02
CA GLU A 204 16.37 11.86 -7.29
C GLU A 204 17.61 12.55 -6.68
N ASP A 205 18.04 13.66 -7.29
CA ASP A 205 19.04 14.56 -6.71
C ASP A 205 18.55 15.08 -5.35
N THR A 206 19.18 14.62 -4.27
CA THR A 206 18.73 14.82 -2.87
C THR A 206 18.82 16.28 -2.39
N SER A 207 19.18 17.22 -3.27
CA SER A 207 19.50 18.61 -2.95
C SER A 207 18.39 19.62 -3.22
N VAL A 208 17.26 19.23 -3.86
CA VAL A 208 16.14 20.14 -4.17
C VAL A 208 14.80 19.62 -3.63
N ALA A 209 14.69 19.53 -2.30
CA ALA A 209 13.43 19.28 -1.60
C ALA A 209 12.48 20.50 -1.62
N THR A 210 12.23 21.08 -2.80
CA THR A 210 11.28 22.18 -3.04
C THR A 210 10.28 21.74 -4.09
N PHE A 211 9.48 20.72 -3.74
CA PHE A 211 8.55 20.06 -4.65
C PHE A 211 7.49 21.02 -5.18
N SER A 212 7.33 21.09 -6.50
CA SER A 212 6.09 21.55 -7.12
C SER A 212 4.95 20.59 -6.75
N THR A 213 3.84 21.15 -6.27
CA THR A 213 2.67 20.36 -5.83
C THR A 213 1.79 20.01 -7.02
N VAL A 214 2.22 19.02 -7.81
CA VAL A 214 1.29 18.19 -8.58
C VAL A 214 0.59 17.31 -7.54
N GLU A 215 -0.73 17.47 -7.38
CA GLU A 215 -1.53 16.75 -6.39
C GLU A 215 -2.68 16.03 -7.08
N LEU A 216 -2.58 14.70 -7.15
CA LEU A 216 -3.67 13.84 -7.63
C LEU A 216 -4.73 13.73 -6.54
N SER A 217 -5.85 14.42 -6.76
CA SER A 217 -6.98 14.45 -5.84
C SER A 217 -8.30 14.51 -6.61
N LEU A 218 -9.26 13.68 -6.21
CA LEU A 218 -10.64 13.74 -6.71
C LEU A 218 -11.44 14.91 -6.10
N LYS A 219 -10.82 15.71 -5.22
CA LYS A 219 -11.44 16.86 -4.52
C LYS A 219 -11.22 18.15 -5.34
N LYS A 220 -12.29 18.89 -5.59
CA LYS A 220 -12.31 20.07 -6.48
C LYS A 220 -11.54 21.27 -5.89
N ARG A 221 -10.73 21.93 -6.72
CA ARG A 221 -9.89 23.09 -6.37
C ARG A 221 -10.53 24.40 -6.86
N ASP A 222 -11.19 25.14 -5.97
CA ASP A 222 -11.82 26.42 -6.34
C ASP A 222 -10.80 27.58 -6.45
N LYS A 223 -10.85 28.32 -7.56
CA LYS A 223 -10.05 29.52 -7.79
C LYS A 223 -10.80 30.77 -7.30
N SER A 224 -10.20 31.54 -6.40
CA SER A 224 -10.64 32.92 -6.11
C SER A 224 -9.44 33.88 -6.10
N ASN A 225 -9.61 35.06 -6.69
CA ASN A 225 -8.55 36.06 -6.79
C ASN A 225 -8.47 36.93 -5.52
N LYS A 226 -7.31 36.94 -4.85
CA LYS A 226 -6.94 37.98 -3.88
C LYS A 226 -5.44 38.30 -3.94
N LYS A 227 -5.09 39.56 -3.72
CA LYS A 227 -3.71 40.07 -3.78
C LYS A 227 -2.82 39.40 -2.74
N LYS A 228 -1.60 39.04 -3.10
CA LYS A 228 -0.57 38.59 -2.15
C LYS A 228 -0.22 39.72 -1.17
N SER A 229 -0.33 39.43 0.12
CA SER A 229 0.52 40.01 1.17
C SER A 229 1.41 38.89 1.70
N LEU A 230 2.64 39.21 2.14
CA LEU A 230 3.69 38.23 2.43
C LEU A 230 3.89 38.03 3.93
N THR A 231 3.37 36.93 4.48
CA THR A 231 3.88 36.18 5.64
C THR A 231 3.45 34.72 5.47
N GLY A 232 4.27 33.76 5.88
CA GLY A 232 4.02 32.32 5.68
C GLY A 232 3.72 31.55 6.96
N VAL A 233 3.48 30.24 6.79
CA VAL A 233 3.32 29.19 7.82
C VAL A 233 1.89 29.03 8.42
N ASN A 234 1.55 27.77 8.73
CA ASN A 234 0.48 27.22 9.59
C ASN A 234 -0.98 27.02 9.09
N SER A 235 -1.37 25.73 9.09
CA SER A 235 -2.55 25.05 9.68
C SER A 235 -3.95 25.70 9.79
N ASN A 236 -4.99 24.88 9.57
CA ASN A 236 -6.13 24.61 10.49
C ASN A 236 -7.02 23.48 9.88
N SER A 237 -7.78 22.62 10.58
CA SER A 237 -8.54 22.69 11.86
C SER A 237 -9.95 23.31 11.73
N LEU A 238 -10.79 23.06 12.75
CA LEU A 238 -12.27 23.23 12.88
C LEU A 238 -13.08 22.01 12.44
N GLU A 239 -13.88 21.30 13.25
CA GLU A 239 -14.71 21.53 14.46
C GLU A 239 -16.23 21.53 14.21
N ARG A 240 -16.99 21.28 15.28
CA ARG A 240 -18.33 20.69 15.32
C ARG A 240 -19.32 21.68 15.95
N LYS A 241 -20.63 21.53 15.72
CA LYS A 241 -21.64 22.00 16.70
C LYS A 241 -23.02 21.36 16.56
N SER A 242 -23.72 21.39 17.69
CA SER A 242 -25.11 20.97 17.94
C SER A 242 -25.67 21.81 19.09
N PRO A 243 -26.99 21.86 19.30
CA PRO A 243 -27.57 22.29 20.56
C PRO A 243 -28.51 21.25 21.19
N THR A 244 -28.85 21.46 22.46
CA THR A 244 -29.72 20.64 23.34
C THR A 244 -30.87 21.48 23.91
N LEU A 245 -31.88 20.87 24.56
CA LEU A 245 -32.47 21.29 25.85
C LEU A 245 -33.70 20.43 26.26
N ASP A 246 -33.76 20.05 27.55
CA ASP A 246 -34.99 19.66 28.30
C ASP A 246 -35.43 20.82 29.21
N PRO A 247 -36.63 20.81 29.86
CA PRO A 247 -36.67 20.42 31.30
C PRO A 247 -38.03 19.93 31.90
N ASN A 248 -37.98 19.46 33.18
CA ASN A 248 -39.03 19.54 34.24
C ASN A 248 -40.29 18.59 34.15
N VAL A 249 -40.98 18.15 35.24
CA VAL A 249 -40.87 18.34 36.72
C VAL A 249 -41.66 17.28 37.57
N SER A 250 -41.21 16.97 38.80
CA SER A 250 -41.85 16.57 40.12
C SER A 250 -43.22 15.79 40.22
N GLU A 251 -43.71 15.17 41.33
CA GLU A 251 -43.26 14.87 42.73
C GLU A 251 -44.23 13.92 43.52
N ASN A 252 -43.79 13.40 44.71
CA ASN A 252 -44.55 13.02 45.94
C ASN A 252 -45.61 11.85 45.91
N ASP A 253 -46.05 11.16 46.99
CA ASP A 253 -45.58 10.73 48.35
C ASP A 253 -46.73 9.84 49.00
N THR A 254 -46.80 9.15 50.16
CA THR A 254 -46.01 8.88 51.40
C THR A 254 -46.48 7.55 52.10
N ILE A 255 -45.82 7.15 53.23
CA ILE A 255 -46.36 6.53 54.50
C ILE A 255 -46.24 4.99 54.78
N LYS A 256 -45.24 4.67 55.64
CA LYS A 256 -45.16 3.71 56.80
C LYS A 256 -45.08 2.16 56.68
N ALA A 257 -43.96 1.67 57.26
CA ALA A 257 -43.81 0.60 58.29
C ALA A 257 -43.52 -0.88 57.92
N GLU A 258 -42.23 -1.23 57.98
CA GLU A 258 -41.54 -2.38 58.64
C GLU A 258 -42.14 -3.83 58.61
N ALA A 259 -41.35 -4.92 58.53
CA ALA A 259 -39.94 -5.09 58.92
C ALA A 259 -39.16 -6.14 58.07
N ALA A 260 -37.83 -6.22 58.30
CA ALA A 260 -36.93 -7.36 58.01
C ALA A 260 -36.60 -7.74 56.53
N LEU A 261 -35.92 -6.82 55.84
CA LEU A 261 -34.63 -7.06 55.14
C LEU A 261 -34.50 -8.19 54.08
N ARG A 262 -34.96 -7.86 52.85
CA ARG A 262 -34.25 -8.06 51.56
C ARG A 262 -34.03 -9.50 51.01
N HIS A 263 -35.10 -10.09 50.47
CA HIS A 263 -35.07 -10.56 49.06
C HIS A 263 -35.31 -9.33 48.14
N SER A 264 -34.79 -9.19 46.91
CA SER A 264 -34.54 -10.11 45.79
C SER A 264 -35.80 -10.46 44.98
N GLN A 265 -35.88 -9.93 43.74
CA GLN A 265 -36.44 -10.48 42.48
C GLN A 265 -36.83 -9.33 41.52
N ASP A 266 -36.32 -9.27 40.26
CA ASP A 266 -36.71 -10.07 39.06
C ASP A 266 -38.01 -9.46 38.44
N LYS A 267 -38.13 -9.13 37.13
CA LYS A 267 -38.02 -10.00 35.93
C LYS A 267 -37.64 -9.22 34.64
N ASN A 268 -37.05 -9.78 33.56
CA ASN A 268 -37.33 -11.02 32.77
C ASN A 268 -38.64 -10.88 31.93
N LEU A 269 -38.81 -11.31 30.66
CA LEU A 269 -38.08 -12.11 29.63
C LEU A 269 -38.38 -11.49 28.23
N ILE A 270 -37.55 -11.51 27.16
CA ILE A 270 -36.99 -12.62 26.31
C ILE A 270 -38.03 -13.29 25.35
N ASN A 271 -37.73 -13.22 24.04
CA ASN A 271 -38.20 -14.10 22.91
C ASN A 271 -39.73 -14.11 22.57
N GLU A 272 -40.30 -14.72 21.50
CA GLU A 272 -39.97 -15.26 20.13
C GLU A 272 -41.35 -15.51 19.42
N ALA A 273 -41.56 -15.72 18.10
CA ALA A 273 -40.83 -15.43 16.85
C ALA A 273 -41.72 -15.72 15.59
N GLU A 274 -41.32 -15.18 14.43
CA GLU A 274 -41.52 -15.71 13.04
C GLU A 274 -42.95 -15.80 12.41
N ILE A 275 -42.98 -16.09 11.09
CA ILE A 275 -44.09 -16.56 10.22
C ILE A 275 -45.04 -15.49 9.57
N THR A 276 -44.56 -14.94 8.44
CA THR A 276 -45.12 -15.00 7.06
C THR A 276 -46.64 -15.10 6.78
N ILE A 277 -47.16 -14.27 5.86
CA ILE A 277 -47.98 -14.60 4.64
C ILE A 277 -48.55 -13.34 3.93
N GLU A 278 -48.57 -13.32 2.58
CA GLU A 278 -49.16 -12.27 1.69
C GLU A 278 -50.56 -12.70 1.15
N PRO A 279 -51.17 -12.11 0.08
CA PRO A 279 -51.15 -10.75 -0.51
C PRO A 279 -52.60 -10.18 -0.68
N VAL A 280 -52.81 -9.06 -1.42
CA VAL A 280 -53.97 -8.77 -2.35
C VAL A 280 -53.84 -7.38 -3.04
N GLU A 281 -54.61 -7.13 -4.10
CA GLU A 281 -54.26 -6.24 -5.23
C GLU A 281 -54.95 -4.84 -5.30
N SER A 282 -54.16 -3.79 -5.60
CA SER A 282 -54.46 -2.70 -6.60
C SER A 282 -55.73 -1.81 -6.43
N PRO A 283 -56.11 -0.90 -7.36
CA PRO A 283 -55.36 -0.20 -8.44
C PRO A 283 -55.56 1.35 -8.48
N LYS A 284 -54.65 2.10 -9.15
CA LYS A 284 -54.95 3.06 -10.27
C LYS A 284 -53.80 4.05 -10.62
N SER A 285 -53.57 4.19 -11.92
CA SER A 285 -52.84 5.26 -12.63
C SER A 285 -53.73 6.52 -12.84
N PRO A 286 -53.30 7.73 -13.33
CA PRO A 286 -52.60 7.88 -14.62
C PRO A 286 -51.75 9.16 -14.93
N VAL A 287 -51.22 9.20 -16.18
CA VAL A 287 -50.72 10.33 -17.00
C VAL A 287 -49.29 10.90 -16.76
N LYS A 288 -48.51 10.93 -17.87
CA LYS A 288 -47.24 11.67 -18.06
C LYS A 288 -47.47 13.01 -18.78
N LYS A 289 -46.55 13.98 -18.66
CA LYS A 289 -46.26 14.99 -19.70
C LYS A 289 -44.77 15.39 -19.68
N HIS A 290 -44.25 15.91 -20.80
CA HIS A 290 -42.82 16.14 -21.05
C HIS A 290 -42.44 17.63 -21.21
N GLY A 291 -41.21 17.96 -20.81
CA GLY A 291 -40.37 19.09 -21.25
C GLY A 291 -39.01 18.97 -20.52
N ARG A 292 -37.84 18.84 -21.16
CA ARG A 292 -37.10 19.78 -22.04
C ARG A 292 -36.75 21.09 -21.31
N HIS A 293 -35.49 21.52 -21.15
CA HIS A 293 -34.19 21.03 -21.64
C HIS A 293 -33.15 20.94 -20.48
N SER A 294 -32.05 20.22 -20.69
CA SER A 294 -30.80 20.38 -19.92
C SER A 294 -29.61 20.30 -20.88
N SER A 295 -28.66 21.23 -20.78
CA SER A 295 -27.30 21.03 -21.29
C SER A 295 -26.46 20.31 -20.23
N MET A 296 -25.27 19.84 -20.59
CA MET A 296 -24.34 19.14 -19.69
C MET A 296 -22.95 19.77 -19.84
N ASP A 297 -22.54 20.60 -18.89
CA ASP A 297 -21.37 21.48 -19.02
C ASP A 297 -20.22 21.04 -18.07
N LEU A 298 -19.13 20.51 -18.64
CA LEU A 298 -18.15 19.69 -17.93
C LEU A 298 -17.18 20.43 -16.97
N ALA A 299 -17.20 21.76 -16.87
CA ALA A 299 -16.48 22.47 -15.80
C ALA A 299 -17.05 23.87 -15.45
N ALA A 300 -17.73 23.94 -14.30
CA ALA A 300 -18.44 25.09 -13.72
C ALA A 300 -19.72 25.54 -14.47
N GLY A 301 -20.84 25.83 -13.80
CA GLY A 301 -21.00 26.01 -12.33
C GLY A 301 -22.36 25.63 -11.73
N ASN A 302 -22.28 25.07 -10.51
CA ASN A 302 -23.23 25.21 -9.40
C ASN A 302 -24.70 24.76 -9.58
N GLN A 303 -24.91 23.51 -9.96
CA GLN A 303 -25.71 22.61 -9.11
C GLN A 303 -24.91 21.32 -8.86
N SER A 304 -24.94 20.78 -7.64
CA SER A 304 -23.89 19.89 -7.15
C SER A 304 -24.28 18.41 -7.06
N ILE A 305 -23.43 17.53 -7.62
CA ILE A 305 -23.56 16.07 -7.52
C ILE A 305 -23.44 15.55 -6.07
N THR A 306 -22.93 16.34 -5.12
CA THR A 306 -22.88 15.97 -3.68
C THR A 306 -24.23 15.57 -3.09
N GLN A 307 -25.36 16.19 -3.49
CA GLN A 307 -26.68 15.81 -3.00
C GLN A 307 -27.20 14.46 -3.53
N LEU A 308 -26.45 13.79 -4.42
CA LEU A 308 -26.77 12.46 -4.93
C LEU A 308 -25.90 11.35 -4.32
N LEU A 309 -24.81 11.71 -3.63
CA LEU A 309 -24.19 10.85 -2.61
C LEU A 309 -25.01 10.90 -1.30
N GLU A 310 -25.52 12.08 -0.95
CA GLU A 310 -26.38 12.30 0.21
C GLU A 310 -27.70 11.51 0.12
N LYS A 311 -28.32 11.43 -1.07
CA LYS A 311 -29.57 10.67 -1.31
C LYS A 311 -29.43 9.14 -1.30
N CYS A 312 -28.23 8.60 -1.05
CA CYS A 312 -28.05 7.18 -0.73
C CYS A 312 -28.08 6.89 0.78
N VAL A 313 -28.22 7.92 1.66
CA VAL A 313 -28.16 7.76 3.12
C VAL A 313 -29.27 8.54 3.85
N GLY A 314 -30.45 7.90 3.97
CA GLY A 314 -31.43 8.22 5.02
C GLY A 314 -32.54 9.24 4.70
N ASN A 315 -33.76 8.93 5.16
CA ASN A 315 -34.91 9.84 5.19
C ASN A 315 -35.05 10.48 6.59
N THR A 316 -35.41 11.76 6.67
CA THR A 316 -36.35 12.32 7.69
C THR A 316 -36.93 13.63 7.14
N GLU A 317 -38.20 13.92 7.40
CA GLU A 317 -38.90 15.15 6.98
C GLU A 317 -38.85 16.25 8.05
N VAL A 318 -39.03 17.53 7.66
CA VAL A 318 -39.85 18.57 8.34
C VAL A 318 -39.81 19.88 7.52
N GLN A 319 -40.70 20.85 7.82
CA GLN A 319 -41.14 21.96 6.94
C GLN A 319 -40.70 23.37 7.40
N THR A 320 -41.11 24.41 6.64
CA THR A 320 -41.19 25.87 6.96
C THR A 320 -39.85 26.65 7.00
N ASP A 321 -39.76 27.93 6.63
CA ASP A 321 -40.72 28.83 5.94
C ASP A 321 -39.99 29.95 5.15
N ALA A 322 -40.70 30.71 4.31
CA ALA A 322 -40.18 31.88 3.57
C ALA A 322 -40.39 33.22 4.34
N PRO A 323 -39.76 34.36 3.97
CA PRO A 323 -40.31 35.18 2.87
C PRO A 323 -39.36 36.12 2.06
N ALA A 324 -39.78 36.38 0.81
CA ALA A 324 -39.78 37.66 0.07
C ALA A 324 -38.48 38.38 -0.41
N GLU A 325 -38.60 38.95 -1.62
CA GLU A 325 -37.71 39.92 -2.29
C GLU A 325 -37.93 41.37 -1.76
N PRO A 326 -37.16 42.39 -2.22
CA PRO A 326 -37.55 43.08 -3.45
C PRO A 326 -36.39 43.39 -4.44
N GLN A 327 -36.74 44.06 -5.54
CA GLN A 327 -35.96 44.16 -6.79
C GLN A 327 -35.30 45.54 -6.99
N ALA A 328 -34.33 45.58 -7.93
CA ALA A 328 -33.96 46.68 -8.84
C ALA A 328 -33.60 48.09 -8.31
N ASP A 329 -32.51 48.67 -8.84
CA ASP A 329 -32.61 49.81 -9.76
C ASP A 329 -31.29 50.01 -10.55
N GLU A 330 -31.31 50.87 -11.58
CA GLU A 330 -30.25 51.02 -12.59
C GLU A 330 -29.36 52.29 -12.44
N GLN A 331 -28.51 52.51 -13.46
CA GLN A 331 -28.02 53.80 -13.98
C GLN A 331 -26.73 54.49 -13.41
N GLU A 332 -25.67 54.32 -14.22
CA GLU A 332 -25.00 55.41 -15.00
C GLU A 332 -23.72 56.14 -14.52
N ASN A 333 -22.81 56.33 -15.49
CA ASN A 333 -21.96 57.52 -15.74
C ASN A 333 -20.76 57.83 -14.77
N ARG A 334 -19.57 58.32 -15.20
CA ARG A 334 -19.06 58.82 -16.51
C ARG A 334 -17.53 59.15 -16.49
N VAL A 335 -16.97 59.44 -17.67
CA VAL A 335 -15.76 60.29 -17.98
C VAL A 335 -14.33 59.71 -17.80
N GLU A 336 -13.53 59.91 -18.85
CA GLU A 336 -12.06 59.75 -18.98
C GLU A 336 -11.33 61.11 -18.85
N VAL A 337 -9.99 61.17 -18.84
CA VAL A 337 -9.12 62.12 -19.63
C VAL A 337 -7.64 62.06 -19.20
N ASN A 338 -6.77 62.40 -20.16
CA ASN A 338 -5.30 62.25 -20.23
C ASN A 338 -4.42 63.27 -19.45
N GLU A 339 -3.10 63.10 -19.67
CA GLU A 339 -2.01 64.11 -19.70
C GLU A 339 -1.48 64.56 -18.31
N ASP A 340 -0.17 64.78 -18.10
CA ASP A 340 0.82 65.42 -18.99
C ASP A 340 2.25 64.79 -19.02
N LYS A 341 3.17 65.36 -19.82
CA LYS A 341 4.62 65.05 -19.90
C LYS A 341 5.50 66.30 -20.06
N ASP A 342 6.68 66.28 -19.43
CA ASP A 342 7.86 67.11 -19.75
C ASP A 342 9.15 66.33 -19.37
N GLY A 343 10.34 66.53 -19.95
CA GLY A 343 10.68 67.36 -21.12
C GLY A 343 12.12 67.93 -21.10
N PHE A 344 13.12 67.26 -21.68
CA PHE A 344 14.36 67.91 -22.17
C PHE A 344 15.12 67.10 -23.25
N VAL A 345 16.12 67.73 -23.91
CA VAL A 345 16.53 67.49 -25.32
C VAL A 345 18.07 67.56 -25.51
N THR A 346 18.63 66.78 -26.47
CA THR A 346 19.69 67.20 -27.44
C THR A 346 20.01 66.13 -28.51
N GLU A 347 20.39 66.57 -29.72
CA GLU A 347 20.96 65.79 -30.86
C GLU A 347 22.52 65.91 -30.91
N GLU A 348 23.35 65.37 -31.83
CA GLU A 348 23.27 64.78 -33.19
C GLU A 348 24.04 63.41 -33.24
N ALA A 349 23.79 62.42 -34.13
CA ALA A 349 24.03 62.28 -35.60
C ALA A 349 25.52 62.32 -36.06
N PRO A 350 25.90 61.62 -37.16
CA PRO A 350 25.61 60.24 -37.56
C PRO A 350 26.88 59.46 -38.03
N ASP A 351 26.83 58.11 -38.16
CA ASP A 351 27.72 57.40 -39.10
C ASP A 351 27.20 56.00 -39.55
N THR A 352 27.93 55.38 -40.47
CA THR A 352 27.45 54.43 -41.49
C THR A 352 27.55 52.94 -41.07
N GLU A 353 26.57 52.12 -41.47
CA GLU A 353 26.58 50.64 -41.40
C GLU A 353 27.66 50.01 -42.32
N PRO A 354 28.12 48.74 -42.15
CA PRO A 354 27.22 47.57 -42.12
C PRO A 354 27.63 46.29 -41.32
N LEU A 355 26.66 45.38 -41.18
CA LEU A 355 26.78 43.91 -41.05
C LEU A 355 27.61 43.30 -39.90
N THR A 356 26.92 42.72 -38.90
CA THR A 356 26.72 41.26 -38.74
C THR A 356 25.75 40.96 -37.57
N ALA A 357 25.17 39.75 -37.54
CA ALA A 357 24.10 39.40 -36.60
C ALA A 357 24.61 38.59 -35.39
N GLU A 358 24.25 38.99 -34.17
CA GLU A 358 24.39 38.13 -32.98
C GLU A 358 23.35 38.44 -31.88
N SER A 359 23.12 37.42 -31.06
CA SER A 359 22.09 37.24 -30.01
C SER A 359 21.61 38.48 -29.22
N GLY A 360 20.29 38.68 -29.20
CA GLY A 360 19.64 39.67 -28.32
C GLY A 360 19.61 39.25 -26.85
N ARG A 361 20.31 40.00 -25.99
CA ARG A 361 20.23 39.86 -24.52
C ARG A 361 19.00 40.58 -23.96
N VAL A 362 18.37 39.99 -22.95
CA VAL A 362 17.38 40.68 -22.10
C VAL A 362 18.13 41.29 -20.90
N GLU A 363 17.95 42.58 -20.64
CA GLU A 363 18.65 43.29 -19.57
C GLU A 363 18.06 43.01 -18.18
N GLU A 364 18.92 42.77 -17.19
CA GLU A 364 18.51 42.62 -15.79
C GLU A 364 18.31 44.00 -15.12
N TYR A 365 17.08 44.33 -14.72
CA TYR A 365 16.86 45.52 -13.90
C TYR A 365 17.28 45.29 -12.44
N VAL A 366 18.07 46.23 -11.91
CA VAL A 366 18.56 46.24 -10.53
C VAL A 366 18.18 47.57 -9.88
N ASN A 367 17.48 47.51 -8.74
CA ASN A 367 17.12 48.69 -7.98
C ASN A 367 18.39 49.35 -7.36
N PRO A 368 18.46 50.69 -7.19
CA PRO A 368 19.60 51.37 -6.56
C PRO A 368 19.98 50.92 -5.13
N ARG A 369 19.17 50.06 -4.48
CA ARG A 369 19.55 49.31 -3.25
C ARG A 369 20.27 47.97 -3.51
N GLY A 370 20.68 47.67 -4.74
CA GLY A 370 21.42 46.46 -5.11
C GLY A 370 20.57 45.19 -5.28
N ILE A 371 19.25 45.29 -5.20
CA ILE A 371 18.33 44.15 -5.35
C ILE A 371 18.06 43.90 -6.84
N ARG A 372 18.49 42.73 -7.34
CA ARG A 372 18.17 42.23 -8.68
C ARG A 372 16.70 41.78 -8.75
N PHE A 373 15.99 42.16 -9.81
CA PHE A 373 14.62 41.70 -10.07
C PHE A 373 14.58 40.82 -11.31
N THR A 374 14.88 39.53 -11.16
CA THR A 374 14.67 38.52 -12.20
C THR A 374 13.17 38.19 -12.34
N PRO A 375 12.50 38.48 -13.48
CA PRO A 375 11.10 38.16 -13.65
C PRO A 375 10.89 36.64 -13.67
N HIS A 376 10.14 36.11 -12.69
CA HIS A 376 9.86 34.68 -12.54
C HIS A 376 8.76 34.15 -13.49
N HIS A 377 8.70 34.71 -14.70
CA HIS A 377 7.99 34.14 -15.84
C HIS A 377 9.00 33.80 -16.94
N ARG A 378 9.85 32.81 -16.65
CA ARG A 378 10.37 31.98 -17.73
C ARG A 378 9.19 31.21 -18.29
N HIS A 379 8.92 31.36 -19.59
CA HIS A 379 8.36 30.25 -20.35
C HIS A 379 9.46 29.18 -20.43
N GLN A 380 9.55 28.35 -19.39
CA GLN A 380 10.25 27.07 -19.52
C GLN A 380 9.44 26.26 -20.54
N ALA A 381 10.12 25.68 -21.53
CA ALA A 381 9.47 24.72 -22.42
C ALA A 381 8.86 23.59 -21.56
N PRO A 382 7.66 23.08 -21.90
CA PRO A 382 7.05 21.98 -21.16
C PRO A 382 8.03 20.81 -21.09
N GLN A 383 8.35 20.39 -19.88
CA GLN A 383 9.31 19.34 -19.61
C GLN A 383 8.58 17.98 -19.61
N PRO A 384 9.12 16.94 -20.27
CA PRO A 384 8.60 15.59 -20.17
C PRO A 384 8.42 15.12 -18.73
N TYR A 385 7.31 14.43 -18.48
CA TYR A 385 6.99 13.84 -17.18
C TYR A 385 8.10 12.92 -16.67
N GLY A 386 8.21 12.82 -15.35
CA GLY A 386 9.27 12.05 -14.71
C GLY A 386 8.85 11.41 -13.39
N ILE A 387 9.82 11.26 -12.49
CA ILE A 387 9.64 10.59 -11.20
C ILE A 387 8.55 11.24 -10.32
N VAL A 388 8.26 12.54 -10.52
CA VAL A 388 7.22 13.27 -9.79
C VAL A 388 5.83 12.73 -10.16
N CYS A 389 5.50 12.59 -11.45
CA CYS A 389 4.27 11.95 -11.91
C CYS A 389 4.17 10.50 -11.43
N VAL A 390 5.24 9.69 -11.57
CA VAL A 390 5.24 8.28 -11.11
C VAL A 390 4.91 8.20 -9.62
N ARG A 391 5.59 9.01 -8.79
CA ARG A 391 5.39 9.06 -7.34
C ARG A 391 3.97 9.48 -6.97
N GLU A 392 3.45 10.50 -7.62
CA GLU A 392 2.13 11.03 -7.30
C GLU A 392 1.01 10.07 -7.76
N LEU A 393 1.15 9.44 -8.92
CA LEU A 393 0.27 8.34 -9.36
C LEU A 393 0.31 7.19 -8.35
N PHE A 394 1.51 6.76 -7.93
CA PHE A 394 1.63 5.67 -6.96
C PHE A 394 1.00 6.02 -5.61
N ARG A 395 1.19 7.26 -5.12
CA ARG A 395 0.56 7.79 -3.91
C ARG A 395 -0.97 7.76 -4.02
N PHE A 396 -1.52 8.15 -5.17
CA PHE A 396 -2.96 8.12 -5.42
C PHE A 396 -3.50 6.69 -5.47
N LEU A 397 -2.85 5.78 -6.21
CA LEU A 397 -3.22 4.35 -6.27
C LEU A 397 -3.21 3.69 -4.89
N ILE A 398 -2.17 3.94 -4.09
CA ILE A 398 -2.08 3.43 -2.71
C ILE A 398 -3.18 4.02 -1.83
N SER A 399 -3.57 5.29 -2.03
CA SER A 399 -4.67 5.90 -1.26
C SER A 399 -6.04 5.26 -1.56
N LEU A 400 -6.29 4.84 -2.81
CA LEU A 400 -7.49 4.07 -3.17
C LEU A 400 -7.53 2.68 -2.49
N CYS A 401 -6.36 2.11 -2.18
CA CYS A 401 -6.24 0.82 -1.49
C CYS A 401 -6.48 0.90 0.03
N ASN A 402 -6.66 2.10 0.61
CA ASN A 402 -6.77 2.27 2.06
C ASN A 402 -8.16 1.82 2.58
N PRO A 403 -8.27 0.73 3.37
CA PRO A 403 -9.55 0.26 3.88
C PRO A 403 -10.11 1.10 5.04
N LEU A 404 -9.29 2.00 5.63
CA LEU A 404 -9.71 2.87 6.74
C LEU A 404 -10.28 4.20 6.27
N GLU A 405 -10.15 4.54 4.98
CA GLU A 405 -10.70 5.76 4.40
C GLU A 405 -12.08 5.50 3.79
N GLY A 406 -13.14 5.84 4.54
CA GLY A 406 -14.54 5.59 4.16
C GLY A 406 -15.06 6.29 2.90
N GLN A 407 -14.20 6.93 2.11
CA GLN A 407 -14.51 7.37 0.74
C GLN A 407 -14.24 6.25 -0.29
N ASN A 408 -13.40 5.26 0.04
CA ASN A 408 -13.02 4.17 -0.84
C ASN A 408 -14.11 3.07 -0.85
N THR A 409 -14.89 3.03 -1.93
CA THR A 409 -15.81 1.90 -2.17
C THR A 409 -15.05 0.64 -2.54
N SER A 410 -15.65 -0.55 -2.39
CA SER A 410 -14.99 -1.83 -2.74
C SER A 410 -14.49 -1.88 -4.19
N GLY A 411 -15.18 -1.22 -5.13
CA GLY A 411 -14.73 -1.11 -6.51
C GLY A 411 -13.50 -0.21 -6.69
N MET A 412 -13.42 0.88 -5.91
CA MET A 412 -12.24 1.76 -5.89
C MET A 412 -11.03 1.04 -5.31
N VAL A 413 -11.21 0.27 -4.22
CA VAL A 413 -10.16 -0.58 -3.64
C VAL A 413 -9.70 -1.64 -4.64
N GLN A 414 -10.64 -2.35 -5.28
CA GLN A 414 -10.30 -3.40 -6.25
C GLN A 414 -9.56 -2.84 -7.50
N LEU A 415 -9.95 -1.66 -8.01
CA LEU A 415 -9.22 -1.00 -9.09
C LEU A 415 -7.85 -0.48 -8.64
N GLY A 416 -7.78 0.13 -7.44
CA GLY A 416 -6.51 0.58 -6.85
C GLY A 416 -5.50 -0.57 -6.74
N LEU A 417 -5.93 -1.70 -6.17
CA LEU A 417 -5.12 -2.92 -6.08
C LEU A 417 -4.71 -3.44 -7.46
N SER A 418 -5.64 -3.55 -8.42
CA SER A 418 -5.33 -3.99 -9.78
C SER A 418 -4.23 -3.13 -10.43
N LEU A 419 -4.27 -1.80 -10.28
CA LEU A 419 -3.28 -0.89 -10.84
C LEU A 419 -1.95 -0.88 -10.05
N VAL A 420 -1.97 -1.08 -8.73
CA VAL A 420 -0.75 -1.33 -7.93
C VAL A 420 -0.08 -2.64 -8.35
N GLY A 421 -0.87 -3.68 -8.64
CA GLY A 421 -0.41 -4.94 -9.22
C GLY A 421 0.32 -4.69 -10.55
N THR A 422 -0.36 -4.06 -11.52
CA THR A 422 0.24 -3.71 -12.83
C THR A 422 1.54 -2.91 -12.70
N ALA A 423 1.63 -1.99 -11.73
CA ALA A 423 2.85 -1.22 -11.45
C ALA A 423 4.00 -2.11 -10.89
N LEU A 424 3.70 -3.05 -10.00
CA LEU A 424 4.67 -3.99 -9.46
C LEU A 424 5.17 -4.98 -10.52
N GLU A 425 4.28 -5.51 -11.36
CA GLU A 425 4.61 -6.51 -12.38
C GLU A 425 5.68 -6.04 -13.37
N VAL A 426 5.75 -4.74 -13.68
CA VAL A 426 6.75 -4.16 -14.59
C VAL A 426 7.91 -3.44 -13.90
N ALA A 427 7.78 -3.04 -12.63
CA ALA A 427 8.74 -2.14 -11.99
C ALA A 427 9.12 -2.47 -10.52
N ALA A 428 8.61 -3.56 -9.92
CA ALA A 428 8.80 -3.85 -8.50
C ALA A 428 10.27 -3.78 -8.04
N ASP A 429 11.21 -4.34 -8.81
CA ASP A 429 12.65 -4.33 -8.48
C ASP A 429 13.24 -2.91 -8.39
N GLN A 430 12.69 -1.95 -9.15
CA GLN A 430 13.20 -0.58 -9.24
C GLN A 430 12.60 0.36 -8.17
N LEU A 431 11.47 -0.01 -7.55
CA LEU A 431 10.78 0.84 -6.55
C LEU A 431 11.66 1.17 -5.33
N ALA A 432 12.60 0.29 -4.97
CA ALA A 432 13.54 0.54 -3.86
C ALA A 432 14.77 1.39 -4.24
N THR A 433 15.03 1.63 -5.53
CA THR A 433 16.13 2.50 -5.97
C THR A 433 15.79 3.99 -5.85
N CYS A 434 14.49 4.33 -5.86
CA CYS A 434 13.98 5.67 -5.64
C CYS A 434 13.49 5.82 -4.18
N PRO A 435 14.13 6.66 -3.34
CA PRO A 435 13.73 6.83 -1.94
C PRO A 435 12.27 7.26 -1.78
N ALA A 436 11.76 8.17 -2.61
CA ALA A 436 10.38 8.64 -2.49
C ALA A 436 9.34 7.53 -2.81
N LEU A 437 9.63 6.64 -3.78
CA LEU A 437 8.79 5.47 -4.05
C LEU A 437 8.93 4.42 -2.94
N TYR A 438 10.15 4.15 -2.46
CA TYR A 438 10.39 3.22 -1.36
C TYR A 438 9.62 3.61 -0.09
N HIS A 439 9.53 4.90 0.25
CA HIS A 439 8.73 5.36 1.39
C HIS A 439 7.24 5.02 1.24
N LEU A 440 6.67 5.13 0.02
CA LEU A 440 5.29 4.75 -0.27
C LEU A 440 5.08 3.22 -0.19
N VAL A 441 6.04 2.43 -0.66
CA VAL A 441 6.02 0.96 -0.52
C VAL A 441 6.06 0.56 0.96
N ARG A 442 7.09 1.02 1.66
CA ARG A 442 7.49 0.59 3.01
C ARG A 442 6.42 0.82 4.07
N ASP A 443 5.68 1.93 3.97
CA ASP A 443 4.67 2.34 4.95
C ASP A 443 3.24 2.19 4.42
N PRO A 444 2.65 3.14 3.66
CA PRO A 444 1.21 3.09 3.38
C PRO A 444 0.79 1.89 2.52
N LEU A 445 1.60 1.43 1.55
CA LEU A 445 1.26 0.22 0.78
C LEU A 445 1.24 -1.03 1.67
N CYS A 446 2.38 -1.39 2.29
CA CYS A 446 2.43 -2.58 3.15
C CYS A 446 1.42 -2.53 4.31
N ARG A 447 1.10 -1.34 4.83
CA ARG A 447 0.07 -1.16 5.86
C ARG A 447 -1.34 -1.44 5.34
N ASN A 448 -1.66 -0.96 4.14
CA ASN A 448 -2.95 -1.20 3.52
C ASN A 448 -3.12 -2.70 3.21
N LEU A 449 -2.12 -3.36 2.61
CA LEU A 449 -2.13 -4.80 2.33
C LEU A 449 -2.35 -5.63 3.62
N VAL A 450 -1.52 -5.46 4.65
CA VAL A 450 -1.68 -6.19 5.93
C VAL A 450 -3.02 -5.89 6.63
N SER A 451 -3.64 -4.74 6.35
CA SER A 451 -5.00 -4.43 6.81
C SER A 451 -6.10 -5.08 5.95
N LEU A 452 -5.89 -5.23 4.65
CA LEU A 452 -6.83 -5.82 3.68
C LEU A 452 -6.96 -7.35 3.86
N LEU A 453 -5.95 -8.03 4.41
CA LEU A 453 -6.02 -9.42 4.88
C LEU A 453 -7.10 -9.69 5.95
N ASN A 454 -7.83 -8.67 6.42
CA ASN A 454 -9.00 -8.81 7.29
C ASN A 454 -10.33 -8.70 6.50
N THR A 455 -10.31 -8.65 5.17
CA THR A 455 -11.52 -8.48 4.34
C THR A 455 -12.23 -9.81 4.10
N GLU A 456 -13.55 -9.79 4.24
CA GLU A 456 -14.44 -10.90 3.86
C GLU A 456 -14.62 -10.99 2.33
N ARG A 457 -14.17 -9.97 1.59
CA ARG A 457 -14.34 -9.85 0.13
C ARG A 457 -13.25 -10.61 -0.62
N ILE A 458 -13.54 -11.86 -0.95
CA ILE A 458 -12.66 -12.81 -1.67
C ILE A 458 -11.90 -12.17 -2.85
N SER A 459 -12.56 -11.36 -3.70
CA SER A 459 -11.89 -10.71 -4.85
C SER A 459 -10.82 -9.68 -4.46
N ILE A 460 -10.96 -9.02 -3.32
CA ILE A 460 -9.98 -8.09 -2.77
C ILE A 460 -8.86 -8.88 -2.06
N PHE A 461 -9.23 -9.92 -1.30
CA PHE A 461 -8.30 -10.79 -0.59
C PHE A 461 -7.32 -11.53 -1.53
N ALA A 462 -7.83 -12.09 -2.64
CA ALA A 462 -7.00 -12.77 -3.64
C ALA A 462 -6.00 -11.81 -4.33
N LEU A 463 -6.44 -10.60 -4.68
CA LEU A 463 -5.57 -9.57 -5.26
C LEU A 463 -4.50 -9.10 -4.25
N ASP A 464 -4.88 -8.92 -2.98
CA ASP A 464 -3.97 -8.55 -1.89
C ASP A 464 -2.86 -9.61 -1.68
N LEU A 465 -3.21 -10.90 -1.74
CA LEU A 465 -2.24 -12.00 -1.72
C LEU A 465 -1.32 -12.01 -2.97
N GLN A 466 -1.85 -11.81 -4.18
CA GLN A 466 -1.05 -11.70 -5.42
C GLN A 466 -0.06 -10.52 -5.35
N ILE A 467 -0.53 -9.35 -4.93
CA ILE A 467 0.26 -8.13 -4.79
C ILE A 467 1.32 -8.31 -3.71
N SER A 468 0.98 -8.92 -2.58
CA SER A 468 1.92 -9.26 -1.52
C SER A 468 2.99 -10.28 -1.98
N PHE A 469 2.63 -11.29 -2.78
CA PHE A 469 3.59 -12.21 -3.38
C PHE A 469 4.61 -11.46 -4.26
N LEU A 470 4.13 -10.66 -5.23
CA LEU A 470 4.99 -9.88 -6.12
C LEU A 470 5.91 -8.93 -5.34
N LEU A 471 5.34 -8.24 -4.35
CA LEU A 471 6.05 -7.28 -3.52
C LEU A 471 7.13 -7.94 -2.67
N PHE A 472 6.85 -9.06 -2.00
CA PHE A 472 7.85 -9.72 -1.15
C PHE A 472 8.87 -10.55 -1.94
N GLU A 473 8.51 -11.12 -3.10
CA GLU A 473 9.50 -11.78 -3.96
C GLU A 473 10.53 -10.77 -4.46
N ALA A 474 10.10 -9.61 -4.97
CA ALA A 474 10.99 -8.53 -5.40
C ALA A 474 11.71 -7.82 -4.23
N GLN A 475 11.00 -7.39 -3.18
CA GLN A 475 11.47 -6.37 -2.23
C GLN A 475 11.69 -6.83 -0.78
N ARG A 476 11.68 -8.15 -0.48
CA ARG A 476 11.95 -8.69 0.88
C ARG A 476 13.21 -8.11 1.57
N PHE A 477 14.24 -7.78 0.79
CA PHE A 477 15.49 -7.20 1.29
C PHE A 477 15.33 -5.85 1.99
N HIS A 478 14.31 -5.08 1.62
CA HIS A 478 14.00 -3.75 2.18
C HIS A 478 12.77 -3.76 3.09
N LEU A 479 12.15 -4.93 3.30
CA LEU A 479 10.81 -5.11 3.90
C LEU A 479 10.76 -6.25 4.94
N LYS A 480 11.89 -6.62 5.55
CA LYS A 480 12.03 -7.74 6.52
C LYS A 480 10.88 -7.82 7.54
N PHE A 481 10.58 -6.72 8.25
CA PHE A 481 9.57 -6.77 9.32
C PHE A 481 8.12 -6.65 8.80
N GLN A 482 7.91 -6.02 7.65
CA GLN A 482 6.63 -6.05 6.93
C GLN A 482 6.29 -7.48 6.49
N MET A 483 7.29 -8.23 6.00
CA MET A 483 7.16 -9.65 5.66
C MET A 483 6.93 -10.53 6.90
N GLU A 484 7.57 -10.21 8.04
CA GLU A 484 7.27 -10.86 9.33
C GLU A 484 5.81 -10.64 9.77
N ALA A 485 5.29 -9.41 9.62
CA ALA A 485 3.89 -9.09 9.94
C ALA A 485 2.89 -9.78 8.99
N PHE A 486 3.21 -9.83 7.70
CA PHE A 486 2.42 -10.56 6.69
C PHE A 486 2.32 -12.05 7.04
N PHE A 487 3.45 -12.74 7.28
CA PHE A 487 3.41 -14.16 7.67
C PHE A 487 2.70 -14.39 9.00
N LYS A 488 2.86 -13.50 10.00
CA LYS A 488 2.08 -13.57 11.25
C LYS A 488 0.58 -13.50 10.98
N LYS A 489 0.13 -12.67 10.03
CA LYS A 489 -1.28 -12.59 9.67
C LYS A 489 -1.77 -13.83 8.93
N LEU A 490 -0.97 -14.41 8.03
CA LEU A 490 -1.32 -15.69 7.38
C LEU A 490 -1.41 -16.83 8.40
N ILE A 491 -0.50 -16.88 9.38
CA ILE A 491 -0.52 -17.83 10.50
C ILE A 491 -1.78 -17.65 11.35
N GLU A 492 -2.17 -16.41 11.66
CA GLU A 492 -3.39 -16.08 12.42
C GLU A 492 -4.65 -16.58 11.69
N ILE A 493 -4.76 -16.30 10.38
CA ILE A 493 -5.86 -16.77 9.53
C ILE A 493 -5.91 -18.30 9.55
N ILE A 494 -4.87 -18.99 9.07
CA ILE A 494 -4.84 -20.47 8.96
C ILE A 494 -5.05 -21.16 10.33
N SER A 495 -4.69 -20.52 11.45
CA SER A 495 -4.88 -21.08 12.80
C SER A 495 -6.34 -21.06 13.30
N THR A 496 -7.23 -20.32 12.64
CA THR A 496 -8.65 -20.18 13.01
C THR A 496 -9.44 -21.46 12.72
N ASP A 497 -10.34 -21.87 13.62
CA ASP A 497 -11.11 -23.13 13.47
C ASP A 497 -12.24 -22.98 12.43
N THR A 498 -12.07 -23.61 11.27
CA THR A 498 -13.04 -23.61 10.17
C THR A 498 -14.07 -24.75 10.21
N THR A 499 -14.07 -25.59 11.25
CA THR A 499 -15.00 -26.74 11.39
C THR A 499 -16.47 -26.32 11.29
N LYS A 500 -16.81 -25.09 11.69
CA LYS A 500 -18.16 -24.49 11.57
C LYS A 500 -18.22 -23.25 10.68
N ALA A 501 -17.18 -22.99 9.87
CA ALA A 501 -17.08 -21.78 9.06
C ALA A 501 -18.08 -21.74 7.88
N ILE A 502 -18.52 -20.52 7.58
CA ILE A 502 -19.20 -20.12 6.34
C ILE A 502 -18.26 -20.37 5.15
N TYR A 503 -18.83 -20.55 3.95
CA TYR A 503 -18.09 -20.79 2.70
C TYR A 503 -16.95 -19.77 2.47
N GLU A 504 -17.22 -18.48 2.62
CA GLU A 504 -16.26 -17.39 2.35
C GLU A 504 -14.98 -17.51 3.21
N LEU A 505 -15.13 -17.87 4.49
CA LEU A 505 -13.98 -18.08 5.39
C LEU A 505 -13.20 -19.36 5.03
N LYS A 506 -13.84 -20.39 4.46
CA LYS A 506 -13.12 -21.56 3.94
C LYS A 506 -12.34 -21.22 2.68
N GLU A 507 -12.89 -20.40 1.81
CA GLU A 507 -12.22 -19.91 0.60
C GLU A 507 -11.00 -19.03 0.96
N ILE A 508 -11.16 -18.11 1.91
CA ILE A 508 -10.05 -17.31 2.49
C ILE A 508 -8.93 -18.23 3.01
N HIS A 509 -9.26 -19.30 3.74
CA HIS A 509 -8.25 -20.27 4.20
C HIS A 509 -7.59 -21.06 3.05
N HIS A 510 -8.34 -21.42 2.00
CA HIS A 510 -7.81 -22.10 0.81
C HIS A 510 -6.78 -21.21 0.10
N LEU A 511 -7.17 -19.99 -0.26
CA LEU A 511 -6.33 -18.99 -0.93
C LEU A 511 -5.08 -18.64 -0.09
N THR A 512 -5.21 -18.60 1.24
CA THR A 512 -4.06 -18.36 2.14
C THR A 512 -3.06 -19.52 2.11
N LEU A 513 -3.53 -20.77 2.08
CA LEU A 513 -2.67 -21.96 2.00
C LEU A 513 -2.03 -22.12 0.60
N GLU A 514 -2.76 -21.76 -0.45
CA GLU A 514 -2.27 -21.73 -1.83
C GLU A 514 -1.17 -20.69 -2.03
N SER A 515 -1.39 -19.44 -1.58
CA SER A 515 -0.38 -18.37 -1.59
C SER A 515 0.84 -18.75 -0.75
N LEU A 516 0.66 -19.39 0.41
CA LEU A 516 1.76 -19.88 1.24
C LEU A 516 2.58 -20.98 0.52
N ALA A 517 1.91 -21.96 -0.11
CA ALA A 517 2.57 -22.99 -0.91
C ALA A 517 3.36 -22.37 -2.07
N GLN A 518 2.78 -21.37 -2.75
CA GLN A 518 3.43 -20.61 -3.82
C GLN A 518 4.67 -19.85 -3.33
N MET A 519 4.63 -19.22 -2.15
CA MET A 519 5.81 -18.59 -1.56
C MET A 519 6.93 -19.59 -1.28
N PHE A 520 6.62 -20.80 -0.80
CA PHE A 520 7.64 -21.84 -0.58
C PHE A 520 8.29 -22.36 -1.88
N ARG A 521 7.71 -22.10 -3.06
CA ARG A 521 8.34 -22.36 -4.37
C ARG A 521 9.41 -21.32 -4.75
N ILE A 522 9.51 -20.17 -4.05
CA ILE A 522 10.52 -19.14 -4.33
C ILE A 522 11.91 -19.70 -4.00
N PRO A 523 12.86 -19.77 -4.96
CA PRO A 523 14.18 -20.36 -4.74
C PRO A 523 14.93 -19.71 -3.57
N GLY A 524 15.35 -20.55 -2.62
CA GLY A 524 16.09 -20.13 -1.42
C GLY A 524 15.24 -19.62 -0.25
N LEU A 525 13.96 -19.30 -0.45
CA LEU A 525 13.16 -18.59 0.56
C LEU A 525 13.08 -19.33 1.90
N CYS A 526 12.88 -20.65 1.91
CA CYS A 526 12.86 -21.47 3.14
C CYS A 526 14.05 -21.16 4.05
N THR A 527 15.24 -21.04 3.45
CA THR A 527 16.52 -20.83 4.15
C THR A 527 16.70 -19.37 4.52
N GLU A 528 16.17 -18.44 3.73
CA GLU A 528 16.09 -17.03 4.08
C GLU A 528 15.14 -16.79 5.25
N LEU A 529 14.00 -17.49 5.35
CA LEU A 529 13.10 -17.40 6.51
C LEU A 529 13.80 -17.88 7.79
N TYR A 530 14.49 -19.03 7.72
CA TYR A 530 15.27 -19.55 8.85
C TYR A 530 16.41 -18.59 9.26
N LEU A 531 17.19 -18.08 8.31
CA LEU A 531 18.35 -17.22 8.58
C LEU A 531 18.00 -15.79 9.05
N ASN A 532 16.80 -15.29 8.74
CA ASN A 532 16.40 -13.90 9.03
C ASN A 532 15.34 -13.76 10.14
N TYR A 533 14.59 -14.82 10.49
CA TYR A 533 13.58 -14.78 11.55
C TYR A 533 13.84 -15.80 12.65
N ASP A 534 13.95 -17.09 12.33
CA ASP A 534 14.27 -18.13 13.32
C ASP A 534 15.63 -17.88 14.01
N CYS A 535 16.62 -17.44 13.22
CA CYS A 535 17.96 -17.05 13.68
C CYS A 535 18.12 -15.51 13.85
N ASP A 536 17.05 -14.82 14.25
CA ASP A 536 17.07 -13.46 14.81
C ASP A 536 16.46 -13.51 16.21
N ILE A 537 17.11 -12.91 17.22
CA ILE A 537 16.74 -13.06 18.64
C ILE A 537 15.34 -12.50 18.93
N TYR A 538 14.93 -11.44 18.24
CA TYR A 538 13.68 -10.71 18.51
C TYR A 538 12.64 -10.84 17.38
N CYS A 539 12.84 -11.75 16.44
CA CYS A 539 11.80 -12.15 15.48
C CYS A 539 11.08 -13.42 15.96
N THR A 540 9.86 -13.65 15.51
CA THR A 540 9.18 -14.95 15.67
C THR A 540 9.87 -16.02 14.81
N ASN A 541 9.80 -17.31 15.19
CA ASN A 541 10.32 -18.42 14.38
C ASN A 541 9.38 -18.71 13.20
N ILE A 542 9.33 -17.81 12.22
CA ILE A 542 8.39 -17.86 11.10
C ILE A 542 8.48 -19.19 10.33
N PHE A 543 9.68 -19.72 10.07
CA PHE A 543 9.84 -20.97 9.31
C PHE A 543 9.35 -22.19 10.11
N GLU A 544 9.72 -22.25 11.39
CA GLU A 544 9.31 -23.30 12.32
C GLU A 544 7.78 -23.32 12.55
N GLU A 545 7.16 -22.16 12.77
CA GLU A 545 5.70 -22.05 13.01
C GLU A 545 4.89 -22.34 11.75
N LEU A 546 5.28 -21.83 10.58
CA LEU A 546 4.62 -22.17 9.31
C LEU A 546 4.68 -23.69 9.05
N THR A 547 5.81 -24.34 9.32
CA THR A 547 5.96 -25.79 9.12
C THR A 547 5.10 -26.60 10.09
N LYS A 548 5.04 -26.22 11.38
CA LYS A 548 4.13 -26.82 12.36
C LYS A 548 2.67 -26.65 11.94
N LEU A 549 2.31 -25.46 11.46
CA LEU A 549 0.95 -25.11 11.06
C LEU A 549 0.49 -25.89 9.82
N LEU A 550 1.34 -26.00 8.79
CA LEU A 550 1.09 -26.86 7.64
C LEU A 550 0.92 -28.32 8.09
N SER A 551 1.84 -28.85 8.90
CA SER A 551 1.81 -30.23 9.42
C SER A 551 0.54 -30.55 10.20
N LYS A 552 0.04 -29.60 11.00
CA LYS A 552 -1.25 -29.70 11.70
C LYS A 552 -2.45 -29.72 10.74
N ASN A 553 -2.36 -29.01 9.61
CA ASN A 553 -3.44 -28.89 8.63
C ASN A 553 -3.47 -30.00 7.56
N VAL A 554 -2.40 -30.79 7.36
CA VAL A 554 -2.42 -31.94 6.43
C VAL A 554 -3.54 -32.92 6.76
N VAL A 555 -3.85 -33.11 8.04
CA VAL A 555 -4.86 -34.08 8.50
C VAL A 555 -5.79 -33.43 9.50
N SER A 556 -7.02 -33.11 9.07
CA SER A 556 -8.02 -32.48 9.94
C SER A 556 -8.36 -33.35 11.16
N SER A 557 -8.60 -32.71 12.31
CA SER A 557 -9.10 -33.40 13.51
C SER A 557 -10.56 -33.89 13.36
N THR A 558 -11.32 -33.36 12.41
CA THR A 558 -12.79 -33.55 12.31
C THR A 558 -13.24 -34.24 11.01
N ALA A 559 -12.33 -34.47 10.06
CA ALA A 559 -12.59 -35.21 8.82
C ALA A 559 -11.51 -36.27 8.57
N TYR A 560 -11.87 -37.31 7.82
CA TYR A 560 -10.91 -38.32 7.31
C TYR A 560 -10.17 -37.85 6.04
N ASN A 561 -10.38 -36.59 5.63
CA ASN A 561 -9.82 -36.04 4.40
C ASN A 561 -8.44 -35.43 4.66
N ILE A 562 -7.52 -35.64 3.72
CA ILE A 562 -6.18 -35.03 3.69
C ILE A 562 -6.30 -33.65 3.02
N HIS A 563 -5.65 -32.62 3.56
CA HIS A 563 -5.63 -31.29 2.94
C HIS A 563 -4.48 -31.21 1.93
N THR A 564 -4.80 -31.38 0.65
CA THR A 564 -3.81 -31.54 -0.43
C THR A 564 -2.81 -30.39 -0.51
N LEU A 565 -3.24 -29.13 -0.45
CA LEU A 565 -2.33 -27.97 -0.45
C LEU A 565 -1.35 -27.96 0.73
N SER A 566 -1.78 -28.42 1.90
CA SER A 566 -0.91 -28.48 3.09
C SER A 566 0.16 -29.56 2.95
N LEU A 567 -0.20 -30.68 2.32
CA LEU A 567 0.74 -31.75 1.96
C LEU A 567 1.72 -31.28 0.88
N GLU A 568 1.22 -30.62 -0.17
CA GLU A 568 2.02 -30.07 -1.27
C GLU A 568 3.03 -29.02 -0.79
N ALA A 569 2.62 -28.12 0.12
CA ALA A 569 3.51 -27.13 0.71
C ALA A 569 4.65 -27.79 1.51
N LEU A 570 4.37 -28.83 2.32
CA LEU A 570 5.42 -29.58 3.03
C LEU A 570 6.33 -30.35 2.09
N MET A 571 5.79 -30.94 1.02
CA MET A 571 6.59 -31.57 -0.04
C MET A 571 7.50 -30.53 -0.70
N THR A 572 6.98 -29.36 -1.07
CA THR A 572 7.77 -28.24 -1.63
C THR A 572 8.92 -27.82 -0.70
N ILE A 573 8.71 -27.83 0.63
CA ILE A 573 9.78 -27.57 1.61
C ILE A 573 10.82 -28.71 1.63
N ILE A 574 10.40 -29.98 1.60
CA ILE A 574 11.31 -31.14 1.47
C ILE A 574 12.14 -31.05 0.19
N ASP A 575 11.51 -30.73 -0.94
CA ASP A 575 12.13 -30.56 -2.25
C ASP A 575 13.18 -29.44 -2.26
N ALA A 576 12.89 -28.29 -1.66
CA ALA A 576 13.82 -27.17 -1.52
C ALA A 576 15.05 -27.56 -0.66
N ILE A 577 14.83 -28.27 0.45
CA ILE A 577 15.91 -28.80 1.31
C ILE A 577 16.74 -29.85 0.57
N GLU A 578 16.12 -30.73 -0.22
CA GLU A 578 16.83 -31.72 -1.03
C GLU A 578 17.69 -31.06 -2.11
N LEU A 579 17.16 -30.10 -2.85
CA LEU A 579 17.92 -29.36 -3.87
C LEU A 579 19.12 -28.62 -3.25
N GLY A 580 18.94 -28.01 -2.07
CA GLY A 580 19.98 -27.30 -1.33
C GLY A 580 21.05 -28.20 -0.69
N THR A 581 20.79 -29.49 -0.50
CA THR A 581 21.71 -30.44 0.18
C THR A 581 22.45 -31.40 -0.76
N GLN A 582 22.02 -31.56 -2.02
CA GLN A 582 22.75 -32.39 -3.01
C GLN A 582 24.20 -31.88 -3.21
N PRO A 583 25.21 -32.76 -3.28
CA PRO A 583 26.55 -32.34 -3.70
C PRO A 583 26.55 -31.95 -5.19
N GLU A 584 27.36 -30.97 -5.57
CA GLU A 584 27.59 -30.71 -7.00
C GLU A 584 28.18 -31.96 -7.67
N LYS A 585 27.57 -32.38 -8.78
CA LYS A 585 28.22 -33.33 -9.69
C LYS A 585 29.40 -32.62 -10.32
N VAL A 586 30.61 -32.99 -9.92
CA VAL A 586 31.86 -32.53 -10.55
C VAL A 586 31.75 -32.77 -12.05
N ARG A 587 31.71 -31.69 -12.83
CA ARG A 587 31.89 -31.76 -14.28
C ARG A 587 33.37 -32.01 -14.53
N ASP A 588 33.72 -33.26 -14.83
CA ASP A 588 35.08 -33.64 -15.22
C ASP A 588 35.57 -32.73 -16.35
N THR A 589 36.60 -31.95 -16.06
CA THR A 589 37.18 -30.99 -17.01
C THR A 589 38.14 -31.71 -17.96
N LYS A 590 37.78 -31.77 -19.24
CA LYS A 590 38.68 -32.17 -20.32
C LYS A 590 38.54 -31.22 -21.51
N SER A 591 39.71 -30.89 -22.08
CA SER A 591 39.94 -30.09 -23.29
C SER A 591 39.28 -28.71 -23.32
N GLU A 592 40.10 -27.69 -23.09
CA GLU A 592 39.97 -26.41 -23.79
C GLU A 592 40.05 -26.67 -25.31
N THR A 593 39.12 -26.15 -26.10
CA THR A 593 39.37 -25.34 -27.32
C THR A 593 38.06 -24.81 -27.91
N ASP A 594 38.17 -23.66 -28.57
CA ASP A 594 37.24 -23.03 -29.51
C ASP A 594 35.89 -22.48 -29.02
N VAL A 595 35.58 -21.29 -29.56
CA VAL A 595 34.37 -20.50 -29.34
C VAL A 595 33.51 -20.59 -30.59
N ALA A 596 32.29 -21.11 -30.46
CA ALA A 596 31.24 -20.95 -31.49
C ALA A 596 29.84 -21.02 -30.86
N VAL A 597 28.91 -20.26 -31.43
CA VAL A 597 27.48 -20.31 -31.09
C VAL A 597 26.85 -21.51 -31.79
N VAL A 598 26.17 -22.37 -31.03
CA VAL A 598 25.11 -23.26 -31.53
C VAL A 598 24.01 -23.29 -30.46
N GLU A 599 22.77 -23.09 -30.89
CA GLU A 599 21.59 -23.13 -30.02
C GLU A 599 20.96 -24.53 -29.97
N GLU A 600 20.14 -24.74 -28.93
CA GLU A 600 18.99 -25.64 -28.89
C GLU A 600 19.17 -27.18 -28.71
N GLN A 601 18.03 -27.79 -28.33
CA GLN A 601 17.69 -29.22 -28.43
C GLN A 601 18.52 -30.26 -27.65
N ASN A 602 18.33 -30.28 -26.32
CA ASN A 602 18.05 -31.57 -25.65
C ASN A 602 17.16 -31.39 -24.40
N GLN A 603 15.84 -31.35 -24.61
CA GLN A 603 14.85 -31.14 -23.57
C GLN A 603 14.34 -32.47 -23.01
N MET A 604 15.10 -33.08 -22.08
CA MET A 604 14.55 -34.18 -21.27
C MET A 604 13.50 -33.64 -20.30
N THR A 605 12.24 -33.96 -20.62
CA THR A 605 11.06 -33.67 -19.78
C THR A 605 11.11 -34.45 -18.48
N TYR A 606 11.46 -33.75 -17.39
CA TYR A 606 10.99 -34.10 -16.05
C TYR A 606 9.74 -33.29 -15.74
N ASP A 607 8.75 -33.94 -15.15
CA ASP A 607 7.38 -33.42 -15.07
C ASP A 607 7.30 -32.10 -14.29
N ARG A 608 6.67 -31.07 -14.89
CA ARG A 608 6.52 -29.74 -14.27
C ARG A 608 5.23 -29.69 -13.46
N GLY A 609 5.11 -30.63 -12.51
CA GLY A 609 3.93 -30.79 -11.67
C GLY A 609 3.59 -29.52 -10.89
N GLY A 610 2.31 -29.17 -10.83
CA GLY A 610 1.81 -28.02 -10.07
C GLY A 610 1.65 -26.72 -10.88
N HIS A 611 0.97 -26.77 -12.03
CA HIS A 611 0.31 -25.58 -12.58
C HIS A 611 -0.80 -25.16 -11.59
N VAL A 612 -0.57 -24.08 -10.85
CA VAL A 612 -1.49 -23.56 -9.84
C VAL A 612 -1.92 -22.17 -10.30
N SER A 613 -3.06 -22.16 -11.00
CA SER A 613 -3.89 -20.97 -11.15
C SER A 613 -4.87 -20.90 -9.99
N LEU A 614 -5.15 -19.69 -9.52
CA LEU A 614 -6.20 -19.38 -8.54
C LEU A 614 -7.59 -19.57 -9.19
N GLU A 615 -7.97 -20.81 -9.46
CA GLU A 615 -9.25 -21.16 -10.09
C GLU A 615 -10.40 -21.09 -9.06
N LEU A 616 -11.21 -20.03 -9.13
CA LEU A 616 -12.44 -19.93 -8.33
C LEU A 616 -13.42 -21.04 -8.74
N GLY A 617 -13.60 -22.02 -7.85
CA GLY A 617 -14.30 -23.28 -8.10
C GLY A 617 -15.84 -23.21 -8.18
N GLY A 618 -16.37 -22.54 -9.21
CA GLY A 618 -17.58 -22.90 -9.96
C GLY A 618 -18.96 -23.02 -9.27
N MET A 619 -19.95 -22.33 -9.85
CA MET A 619 -21.24 -22.94 -10.25
C MET A 619 -21.91 -22.08 -11.34
N ASP A 620 -22.84 -22.64 -12.11
CA ASP A 620 -23.47 -22.01 -13.27
C ASP A 620 -24.45 -20.85 -12.93
N ASP A 621 -24.13 -19.62 -13.37
CA ASP A 621 -25.15 -18.65 -13.81
C ASP A 621 -24.63 -17.82 -14.99
N ALA A 622 -25.43 -17.71 -16.05
CA ALA A 622 -25.00 -17.31 -17.39
C ALA A 622 -25.17 -15.80 -17.66
N SER A 623 -24.89 -14.95 -16.67
CA SER A 623 -25.28 -13.53 -16.70
C SER A 623 -24.16 -12.50 -16.44
N VAL A 624 -23.00 -12.87 -15.84
CA VAL A 624 -21.87 -11.94 -15.61
C VAL A 624 -20.53 -12.59 -15.96
N VAL A 625 -20.12 -12.49 -17.22
CA VAL A 625 -18.73 -12.77 -17.64
C VAL A 625 -17.88 -11.56 -17.26
N SER A 626 -17.22 -11.64 -16.10
CA SER A 626 -16.17 -10.71 -15.68
C SER A 626 -14.83 -11.38 -16.00
N ASP A 627 -13.99 -10.71 -16.80
CA ASP A 627 -12.67 -11.23 -17.22
C ASP A 627 -11.68 -11.26 -16.04
N HIS A 628 -11.85 -12.24 -15.16
CA HIS A 628 -10.91 -12.58 -14.10
C HIS A 628 -9.73 -13.34 -14.71
N VAL A 629 -8.81 -12.59 -15.30
CA VAL A 629 -7.53 -13.13 -15.80
C VAL A 629 -6.77 -13.73 -14.62
N THR A 630 -6.78 -15.05 -14.51
CA THR A 630 -5.89 -15.82 -13.64
C THR A 630 -4.47 -15.61 -14.14
N HIS A 631 -3.73 -14.70 -13.48
CA HIS A 631 -2.35 -14.43 -13.86
C HIS A 631 -1.50 -15.66 -13.49
N ASP A 632 -0.84 -16.27 -14.47
CA ASP A 632 0.16 -17.32 -14.21
C ASP A 632 1.41 -16.68 -13.59
N ILE A 633 1.36 -16.54 -12.26
CA ILE A 633 2.43 -15.97 -11.44
C ILE A 633 3.71 -16.82 -11.52
N SER A 634 3.66 -18.06 -12.06
CA SER A 634 4.86 -18.90 -12.23
C SER A 634 5.91 -18.26 -13.17
N GLN A 635 5.52 -17.31 -14.02
CA GLN A 635 6.44 -16.51 -14.83
C GLN A 635 7.37 -15.60 -14.01
N TYR A 636 6.93 -15.17 -12.81
CA TYR A 636 7.72 -14.31 -11.92
C TYR A 636 8.67 -15.09 -11.01
N ILE A 637 8.50 -16.42 -10.92
CA ILE A 637 9.45 -17.30 -10.24
C ILE A 637 10.67 -17.44 -11.16
N GLY A 638 11.66 -16.57 -10.95
CA GLY A 638 12.96 -16.66 -11.61
C GLY A 638 13.53 -18.07 -11.49
N GLY A 639 14.25 -18.52 -12.53
CA GLY A 639 14.73 -19.90 -12.66
C GLY A 639 15.62 -20.39 -11.51
N ARG A 640 16.20 -21.59 -11.61
CA ARG A 640 16.88 -22.31 -10.49
C ARG A 640 17.91 -21.51 -9.64
N THR A 641 18.41 -20.37 -10.13
CA THR A 641 19.29 -19.43 -9.40
C THR A 641 18.58 -18.40 -8.51
N GLY A 642 17.25 -18.23 -8.62
CA GLY A 642 16.48 -17.16 -8.00
C GLY A 642 16.69 -15.78 -8.66
N ARG A 643 15.91 -14.78 -8.22
CA ARG A 643 16.05 -13.36 -8.65
C ARG A 643 17.24 -12.66 -7.97
N HIS A 644 17.52 -13.00 -6.71
CA HIS A 644 18.44 -12.26 -5.84
C HIS A 644 19.82 -12.90 -5.74
N LYS A 645 20.86 -12.07 -5.59
CA LYS A 645 22.25 -12.52 -5.46
C LYS A 645 22.52 -13.01 -4.02
N PRO A 646 23.20 -14.15 -3.81
CA PRO A 646 23.52 -14.66 -2.48
C PRO A 646 24.35 -13.69 -1.63
N SER A 647 24.17 -13.71 -0.31
CA SER A 647 24.95 -12.87 0.61
C SER A 647 26.41 -13.32 0.65
N PRO A 648 27.41 -12.41 0.60
CA PRO A 648 28.82 -12.79 0.68
C PRO A 648 29.21 -13.31 2.07
N ASN A 649 28.61 -12.74 3.12
CA ASN A 649 28.88 -13.07 4.52
C ASN A 649 27.66 -13.74 5.16
N LEU A 650 27.59 -15.07 5.05
CA LEU A 650 26.63 -15.89 5.81
C LEU A 650 27.24 -16.29 7.16
N PRO A 651 26.44 -16.40 8.25
CA PRO A 651 26.95 -16.78 9.57
C PRO A 651 27.57 -18.18 9.57
N SER A 652 28.61 -18.41 10.38
CA SER A 652 29.15 -19.77 10.55
C SER A 652 28.19 -20.70 11.30
N GLU A 653 28.45 -22.00 11.24
CA GLU A 653 27.63 -23.00 11.95
C GLU A 653 27.59 -22.75 13.47
N ALA A 654 28.75 -22.45 14.07
CA ALA A 654 28.85 -22.14 15.50
C ALA A 654 28.15 -20.80 15.86
N GLU A 655 28.14 -19.81 14.96
CA GLU A 655 27.35 -18.59 15.15
C GLU A 655 25.85 -18.88 15.17
N LEU A 656 25.34 -19.74 14.27
CA LEU A 656 23.92 -20.11 14.25
C LEU A 656 23.51 -20.90 15.49
N ASP A 657 24.36 -21.80 16.00
CA ASP A 657 24.12 -22.47 17.29
C ASP A 657 24.13 -21.47 18.45
N ASN A 658 25.10 -20.55 18.49
CA ASN A 658 25.14 -19.52 19.52
C ASN A 658 23.89 -18.62 19.46
N ILE A 659 23.41 -18.25 18.27
CA ILE A 659 22.20 -17.43 18.09
C ILE A 659 20.93 -18.20 18.48
N ARG A 660 20.75 -19.47 18.06
CA ARG A 660 19.58 -20.29 18.46
C ARG A 660 19.57 -20.56 19.97
N ASN A 661 20.73 -20.82 20.59
CA ASN A 661 20.84 -20.98 22.05
C ASN A 661 20.56 -19.66 22.78
N MET A 662 21.17 -18.54 22.34
CA MET A 662 20.93 -17.21 22.87
C MET A 662 19.44 -16.85 22.81
N LYS A 663 18.80 -17.05 21.65
CA LYS A 663 17.36 -16.83 21.46
C LYS A 663 16.53 -17.65 22.44
N LYS A 664 16.80 -18.96 22.58
CA LYS A 664 16.11 -19.83 23.54
C LYS A 664 16.19 -19.29 24.97
N TRP A 665 17.39 -18.90 25.42
CA TRP A 665 17.59 -18.36 26.77
C TRP A 665 16.96 -16.97 26.94
N VAL A 666 16.98 -16.11 25.91
CA VAL A 666 16.27 -14.83 25.89
C VAL A 666 14.75 -15.05 26.00
N THR A 667 14.15 -15.93 25.21
CA THR A 667 12.70 -16.23 25.29
C THR A 667 12.33 -16.75 26.68
N GLN A 668 13.03 -17.76 27.20
CA GLN A 668 12.74 -18.32 28.53
C GLN A 668 12.98 -17.29 29.66
N GLY A 669 14.02 -16.46 29.55
CA GLY A 669 14.27 -15.35 30.48
C GLY A 669 13.21 -14.25 30.40
N THR A 670 12.62 -14.01 29.23
CA THR A 670 11.50 -13.07 29.00
C THR A 670 10.22 -13.57 29.67
N GLU A 671 9.88 -14.85 29.49
CA GLU A 671 8.76 -15.49 30.19
C GLU A 671 8.92 -15.42 31.72
N LEU A 672 10.13 -15.66 32.22
CA LEU A 672 10.44 -15.57 33.66
C LEU A 672 10.40 -14.11 34.16
N PHE A 673 10.91 -13.15 33.39
CA PHE A 673 10.86 -11.72 33.73
C PHE A 673 9.40 -11.23 33.82
N ASN A 674 8.57 -11.60 32.85
CA ASN A 674 7.15 -11.25 32.80
C ASN A 674 6.34 -11.88 33.96
N GLN A 675 6.84 -12.95 34.59
CA GLN A 675 6.28 -13.49 35.84
C GLN A 675 6.86 -12.79 37.07
N LYS A 676 8.18 -12.59 37.13
CA LYS A 676 8.90 -11.89 38.20
C LYS A 676 10.25 -11.35 37.66
N PRO A 677 10.46 -10.02 37.60
CA PRO A 677 11.60 -9.41 36.90
C PRO A 677 12.96 -9.93 37.35
N GLU A 678 13.21 -9.94 38.67
CA GLU A 678 14.46 -10.46 39.24
C GLU A 678 14.79 -11.87 38.75
N ARG A 679 13.79 -12.76 38.67
CA ARG A 679 13.99 -14.16 38.32
C ARG A 679 14.32 -14.36 36.83
N GLY A 680 13.85 -13.45 35.97
CA GLY A 680 14.28 -13.38 34.58
C GLY A 680 15.73 -12.93 34.45
N ILE A 681 16.12 -11.88 35.18
CA ILE A 681 17.50 -11.36 35.18
C ILE A 681 18.49 -12.39 35.76
N GLU A 682 18.16 -13.01 36.90
CA GLU A 682 18.91 -14.12 37.52
C GLU A 682 19.15 -15.25 36.49
N PHE A 683 18.09 -15.74 35.85
CA PHE A 683 18.17 -16.80 34.84
C PHE A 683 19.03 -16.42 33.61
N LEU A 684 18.94 -15.17 33.16
CA LEU A 684 19.75 -14.65 32.05
C LEU A 684 21.23 -14.51 32.43
N GLN A 685 21.55 -14.24 33.70
CA GLN A 685 22.93 -14.29 34.22
C GLN A 685 23.45 -15.72 34.35
N GLU A 686 22.65 -16.66 34.84
CA GLU A 686 22.99 -18.09 34.93
C GLU A 686 23.38 -18.69 33.56
N HIS A 687 22.70 -18.26 32.49
CA HIS A 687 22.93 -18.73 31.12
C HIS A 687 23.92 -17.86 30.32
N GLY A 688 24.57 -16.87 30.96
CA GLY A 688 25.59 -16.02 30.34
C GLY A 688 25.06 -15.05 29.27
N VAL A 689 23.75 -14.78 29.25
CA VAL A 689 23.13 -13.78 28.37
C VAL A 689 23.40 -12.36 28.88
N LEU A 690 23.37 -12.19 30.21
CA LEU A 690 23.80 -10.98 30.92
C LEU A 690 25.10 -11.27 31.68
N LYS A 691 25.95 -10.24 31.84
CA LYS A 691 27.18 -10.34 32.64
C LYS A 691 26.90 -10.64 34.12
N THR A 692 27.89 -11.25 34.76
CA THR A 692 27.97 -11.43 36.22
C THR A 692 29.34 -10.93 36.68
N PRO A 693 29.44 -9.86 37.51
CA PRO A 693 28.36 -9.05 38.08
C PRO A 693 27.49 -8.34 37.02
N LEU A 694 26.29 -7.92 37.44
CA LEU A 694 25.28 -7.34 36.56
C LEU A 694 25.77 -6.02 35.95
N ASP A 695 25.58 -5.85 34.64
CA ASP A 695 25.91 -4.63 33.90
C ASP A 695 24.63 -3.82 33.64
N PRO A 696 24.44 -2.65 34.28
CA PRO A 696 23.22 -1.85 34.16
C PRO A 696 22.90 -1.44 32.71
N TYR A 697 23.91 -1.24 31.86
CA TYR A 697 23.70 -0.91 30.45
C TYR A 697 23.23 -2.11 29.63
N GLN A 698 23.71 -3.32 29.91
CA GLN A 698 23.17 -4.54 29.27
C GLN A 698 21.71 -4.78 29.64
N VAL A 699 21.36 -4.58 30.91
CA VAL A 699 19.96 -4.66 31.38
C VAL A 699 19.11 -3.60 30.69
N ALA A 700 19.60 -2.37 30.58
CA ALA A 700 18.91 -1.30 29.84
C ALA A 700 18.67 -1.66 28.36
N MET A 701 19.64 -2.24 27.66
CA MET A 701 19.44 -2.71 26.28
C MET A 701 18.36 -3.81 26.22
N PHE A 702 18.46 -4.83 27.08
CA PHE A 702 17.49 -5.93 27.14
C PHE A 702 16.05 -5.44 27.35
N LEU A 703 15.84 -4.51 28.29
CA LEU A 703 14.52 -3.94 28.59
C LEU A 703 13.95 -3.10 27.43
N ARG A 704 14.81 -2.48 26.63
CA ARG A 704 14.42 -1.61 25.52
C ARG A 704 14.17 -2.37 24.21
N GLU A 705 15.05 -3.31 23.87
CA GLU A 705 15.10 -3.95 22.54
C GLU A 705 14.22 -5.19 22.44
N ASN A 706 13.89 -5.81 23.57
CA ASN A 706 13.01 -6.98 23.61
C ASN A 706 11.53 -6.56 23.50
N PRO A 707 10.81 -6.93 22.42
CA PRO A 707 9.43 -6.51 22.21
C PRO A 707 8.44 -7.25 23.11
N ASP A 708 8.79 -8.45 23.57
CA ASP A 708 7.88 -9.39 24.24
C ASP A 708 7.86 -9.25 25.77
N LEU A 709 8.58 -8.26 26.32
CA LEU A 709 8.53 -7.90 27.74
C LEU A 709 7.24 -7.14 28.08
N ASP A 710 6.57 -7.53 29.17
CA ASP A 710 5.44 -6.79 29.72
C ASP A 710 5.91 -5.41 30.19
N LYS A 711 5.32 -4.37 29.59
CA LYS A 711 5.63 -2.97 29.86
C LYS A 711 5.40 -2.58 31.32
N LYS A 712 4.46 -3.22 32.03
CA LYS A 712 4.31 -3.10 33.48
C LYS A 712 5.52 -3.62 34.23
N MET A 713 5.99 -4.82 33.88
CA MET A 713 7.07 -5.50 34.59
C MET A 713 8.43 -4.79 34.38
N ILE A 714 8.62 -4.13 33.23
CA ILE A 714 9.74 -3.19 33.04
C ILE A 714 9.66 -2.02 34.02
N GLY A 715 8.50 -1.34 34.08
CA GLY A 715 8.28 -0.17 34.96
C GLY A 715 8.48 -0.49 36.44
N ASP A 716 7.90 -1.60 36.91
CA ASP A 716 8.04 -2.08 38.29
C ASP A 716 9.51 -2.42 38.65
N TYR A 717 10.32 -2.86 37.67
CA TYR A 717 11.72 -3.26 37.88
C TYR A 717 12.70 -2.09 37.85
N ILE A 718 12.59 -1.16 36.90
CA ILE A 718 13.48 0.02 36.83
C ILE A 718 13.30 0.96 38.03
N CYS A 719 12.12 0.96 38.66
CA CYS A 719 11.82 1.78 39.84
C CYS A 719 12.23 1.14 41.18
N LYS A 720 12.70 -0.11 41.17
CA LYS A 720 12.94 -0.90 42.39
C LYS A 720 14.18 -0.43 43.15
N ARG A 721 14.23 -0.73 44.46
CA ARG A 721 15.39 -0.36 45.29
C ARG A 721 16.62 -1.20 44.97
N SER A 722 16.47 -2.51 44.70
CA SER A 722 17.58 -3.41 44.38
C SER A 722 18.16 -3.25 42.96
N SER A 723 17.63 -2.34 42.15
CA SER A 723 18.18 -1.93 40.84
C SER A 723 18.80 -0.51 40.91
N ARG A 724 18.93 0.03 42.12
CA ARG A 724 19.75 1.18 42.51
C ARG A 724 20.82 0.64 43.46
N ASP A 725 22.10 0.96 43.22
CA ASP A 725 23.16 0.46 44.09
C ASP A 725 22.99 0.97 45.52
N GLU A 726 22.98 0.06 46.50
CA GLU A 726 22.88 0.42 47.93
C GLU A 726 24.19 1.07 48.45
N GLU A 727 25.26 1.03 47.65
CA GLU A 727 26.60 1.58 47.95
C GLU A 727 27.04 2.73 46.99
N GLY A 728 26.08 3.54 46.53
CA GLY A 728 26.28 4.99 46.34
C GLY A 728 27.04 5.53 45.11
N GLU A 729 27.94 4.79 44.46
CA GLU A 729 28.79 5.32 43.36
C GLU A 729 28.55 4.68 41.97
N GLY A 730 27.64 3.70 41.85
CA GLY A 730 27.33 2.99 40.59
C GLY A 730 26.19 3.61 39.74
N PRO A 731 26.19 3.41 38.41
CA PRO A 731 25.10 3.83 37.54
C PRO A 731 23.90 2.89 37.66
N SER A 732 22.84 3.33 38.33
CA SER A 732 21.61 2.53 38.49
C SER A 732 20.98 2.10 37.16
N VAL A 733 20.23 1.00 37.17
CA VAL A 733 19.54 0.48 35.96
C VAL A 733 18.61 1.54 35.36
N LEU A 734 17.95 2.36 36.19
CA LEU A 734 17.12 3.48 35.71
C LEU A 734 17.94 4.58 35.02
N GLY A 735 19.14 4.88 35.54
CA GLY A 735 20.07 5.83 34.91
C GLY A 735 20.53 5.32 33.54
N ALA A 736 21.09 4.11 33.50
CA ALA A 736 21.49 3.44 32.27
C ALA A 736 20.33 3.29 31.26
N PHE A 737 19.10 3.04 31.74
CA PHE A 737 17.90 2.99 30.91
C PHE A 737 17.53 4.35 30.33
N ALA A 738 17.52 5.43 31.12
CA ALA A 738 17.29 6.79 30.62
C ALA A 738 18.39 7.24 29.64
N GLU A 739 19.66 6.97 29.96
CA GLU A 739 20.83 7.25 29.12
C GLU A 739 20.81 6.49 27.78
N SER A 740 20.17 5.31 27.73
CA SER A 740 20.10 4.50 26.52
C SER A 740 19.40 5.20 25.35
N PHE A 741 18.55 6.19 25.61
CA PHE A 741 17.81 6.91 24.59
C PHE A 741 18.68 8.01 23.96
N ASP A 742 18.60 8.09 22.64
CA ASP A 742 19.02 9.28 21.90
C ASP A 742 17.85 10.27 21.87
N TYR A 743 18.15 11.51 22.24
CA TYR A 743 17.21 12.63 22.27
C TYR A 743 17.69 13.82 21.43
N ALA A 744 18.80 13.69 20.69
CA ALA A 744 19.44 14.79 19.98
C ALA A 744 18.50 15.38 18.90
N GLY A 745 18.21 16.68 19.03
CA GLY A 745 17.33 17.41 18.11
C GLY A 745 15.83 17.12 18.27
N LEU A 746 15.43 16.32 19.27
CA LEU A 746 14.02 16.02 19.55
C LEU A 746 13.45 17.02 20.55
N ARG A 747 12.25 17.56 20.26
CA ARG A 747 11.47 18.31 21.26
C ARG A 747 11.10 17.41 22.43
N ILE A 748 10.86 18.01 23.58
CA ILE A 748 10.55 17.29 24.81
C ILE A 748 9.27 16.43 24.71
N ASP A 749 8.25 16.83 23.93
CA ASP A 749 7.06 16.00 23.68
C ASP A 749 7.38 14.74 22.86
N GLN A 750 8.28 14.86 21.88
CA GLN A 750 8.70 13.75 21.03
C GLN A 750 9.61 12.78 21.79
N ALA A 751 10.58 13.30 22.54
CA ALA A 751 11.46 12.52 23.41
C ALA A 751 10.67 11.78 24.50
N LEU A 752 9.70 12.44 25.14
CA LEU A 752 8.89 11.85 26.20
C LEU A 752 7.97 10.74 25.67
N ARG A 753 7.46 10.85 24.44
CA ARG A 753 6.76 9.75 23.74
C ARG A 753 7.68 8.54 23.56
N LEU A 754 8.89 8.73 23.00
CA LEU A 754 9.85 7.64 22.83
C LEU A 754 10.18 6.93 24.15
N TYR A 755 10.30 7.69 25.25
CA TYR A 755 10.56 7.13 26.57
C TYR A 755 9.34 6.34 27.10
N LEU A 756 8.16 6.96 27.16
CA LEU A 756 6.95 6.38 27.76
C LEU A 756 6.28 5.26 26.94
N GLU A 757 6.65 5.07 25.67
CA GLU A 757 6.22 3.90 24.87
C GLU A 757 6.93 2.60 25.31
N THR A 758 8.08 2.69 26.00
CA THR A 758 8.93 1.52 26.29
C THR A 758 8.62 0.78 27.59
N PHE A 759 7.87 1.38 28.51
CA PHE A 759 7.47 0.83 29.82
C PHE A 759 6.16 1.48 30.32
N ARG A 760 5.51 0.91 31.34
CA ARG A 760 4.34 1.50 32.00
C ARG A 760 4.75 2.36 33.18
N LEU A 761 4.30 3.61 33.22
CA LEU A 761 4.49 4.48 34.39
C LEU A 761 3.90 3.84 35.65
N PRO A 762 4.64 3.78 36.77
CA PRO A 762 4.09 3.35 38.04
C PRO A 762 2.95 4.26 38.51
N GLY A 763 1.99 3.73 39.27
CA GLY A 763 0.91 4.53 39.87
C GLY A 763 1.34 5.36 41.10
N GLU A 764 2.53 5.12 41.64
CA GLU A 764 3.04 5.79 42.83
C GLU A 764 3.75 7.11 42.46
N ALA A 765 3.23 8.25 42.95
CA ALA A 765 3.78 9.57 42.64
C ALA A 765 5.30 9.73 42.92
N PRO A 766 5.90 9.17 43.99
CA PRO A 766 7.36 9.22 44.19
C PRO A 766 8.16 8.47 43.12
N LEU A 767 7.59 7.43 42.50
CA LEU A 767 8.24 6.67 41.43
C LEU A 767 8.09 7.39 40.09
N ILE A 768 6.92 7.99 39.81
CA ILE A 768 6.73 8.89 38.65
C ILE A 768 7.76 10.03 38.69
N PHE A 769 7.93 10.67 39.86
CA PHE A 769 8.93 11.72 40.04
C PHE A 769 10.34 11.24 39.67
N LEU A 770 10.80 10.14 40.27
CA LEU A 770 12.13 9.57 40.05
C LEU A 770 12.41 9.25 38.57
N VAL A 771 11.42 8.73 37.85
CA VAL A 771 11.54 8.36 36.44
C VAL A 771 11.55 9.61 35.54
N MET A 772 10.74 10.62 35.85
CA MET A 772 10.68 11.88 35.11
C MET A 772 11.88 12.79 35.36
N GLU A 773 12.48 12.75 36.56
CA GLU A 773 13.72 13.45 36.91
C GLU A 773 14.87 12.99 36.01
N ARG A 774 15.07 11.68 35.86
CA ARG A 774 16.11 11.10 34.97
C ARG A 774 15.85 11.34 33.49
N PHE A 775 14.58 11.33 33.06
CA PHE A 775 14.23 11.74 31.70
C PHE A 775 14.62 13.20 31.44
N ALA A 776 14.25 14.11 32.33
CA ALA A 776 14.49 15.55 32.18
C ALA A 776 15.98 15.89 32.18
N GLU A 777 16.74 15.31 33.12
CA GLU A 777 18.21 15.40 33.20
C GLU A 777 18.87 14.99 31.86
N ARG A 778 18.54 13.80 31.35
CA ARG A 778 19.12 13.26 30.12
C ARG A 778 18.70 14.04 28.88
N TRP A 779 17.42 14.40 28.73
CA TRP A 779 16.94 15.19 27.58
C TRP A 779 17.59 16.57 27.51
N HIS A 780 17.69 17.26 28.65
CA HIS A 780 18.25 18.61 28.77
C HIS A 780 19.74 18.63 28.39
N THR A 781 20.53 17.71 28.98
CA THR A 781 21.98 17.59 28.70
C THR A 781 22.24 17.22 27.24
N THR A 782 21.47 16.29 26.66
CA THR A 782 21.66 15.81 25.27
C THR A 782 21.36 16.91 24.23
N ASN A 783 20.49 17.87 24.54
CA ASN A 783 20.11 18.96 23.64
C ASN A 783 20.87 20.28 23.90
N GLY A 784 21.97 20.25 24.66
CA GLY A 784 22.79 21.43 24.90
C GLY A 784 22.16 22.45 25.86
N GLU A 785 21.45 21.95 26.88
CA GLU A 785 20.86 22.74 27.97
C GLU A 785 19.91 23.86 27.48
N PRO A 786 18.86 23.56 26.67
CA PRO A 786 18.05 24.57 25.98
C PRO A 786 17.08 25.37 26.87
N PHE A 787 17.07 25.11 28.19
CA PHE A 787 16.19 25.75 29.19
C PHE A 787 17.04 26.28 30.35
N ALA A 788 16.44 27.00 31.30
CA ALA A 788 17.19 27.59 32.43
C ALA A 788 17.81 26.56 33.39
N ASN A 789 17.24 25.35 33.50
CA ASN A 789 17.73 24.22 34.29
C ASN A 789 16.96 22.92 33.97
N THR A 790 17.36 21.81 34.60
CA THR A 790 16.67 20.51 34.53
C THR A 790 15.26 20.53 35.15
N ASP A 791 15.01 21.33 36.19
CA ASP A 791 13.68 21.51 36.80
C ASP A 791 12.67 22.13 35.80
N ALA A 792 13.09 23.07 34.96
CA ALA A 792 12.26 23.58 33.86
C ALA A 792 11.88 22.47 32.86
N ALA A 793 12.83 21.61 32.48
CA ALA A 793 12.54 20.45 31.62
C ALA A 793 11.57 19.46 32.31
N PHE A 794 11.77 19.17 33.60
CA PHE A 794 10.90 18.31 34.40
C PHE A 794 9.47 18.84 34.48
N ARG A 795 9.30 20.13 34.80
CA ARG A 795 7.98 20.79 34.88
C ARG A 795 7.25 20.74 33.54
N LEU A 796 7.95 21.00 32.44
CA LEU A 796 7.36 20.94 31.10
C LEU A 796 6.97 19.51 30.71
N ALA A 797 7.82 18.51 30.97
CA ALA A 797 7.49 17.10 30.75
C ALA A 797 6.26 16.65 31.56
N TYR A 798 6.19 17.05 32.85
CA TYR A 798 5.03 16.75 33.70
C TYR A 798 3.75 17.45 33.22
N ALA A 799 3.85 18.71 32.78
CA ALA A 799 2.73 19.44 32.17
C ALA A 799 2.24 18.79 30.86
N VAL A 800 3.14 18.20 30.06
CA VAL A 800 2.78 17.43 28.86
C VAL A 800 1.99 16.16 29.21
N ILE A 801 2.36 15.45 30.27
CA ILE A 801 1.59 14.29 30.77
C ILE A 801 0.21 14.71 31.27
N MET A 802 0.13 15.80 32.03
CA MET A 802 -1.14 16.36 32.50
C MET A 802 -2.04 16.84 31.34
N LEU A 803 -1.46 17.47 30.31
CA LEU A 803 -2.16 17.82 29.08
C LEU A 803 -2.67 16.58 28.34
N ASN A 804 -1.88 15.52 28.21
CA ASN A 804 -2.32 14.28 27.56
C ASN A 804 -3.51 13.64 28.30
N MET A 805 -3.45 13.62 29.64
CA MET A 805 -4.54 13.13 30.50
C MET A 805 -5.81 13.98 30.32
N ASP A 806 -5.71 15.30 30.33
CA ASP A 806 -6.81 16.24 30.11
C ASP A 806 -7.43 16.11 28.69
N GLN A 807 -6.60 16.12 27.66
CA GLN A 807 -7.04 16.10 26.26
C GLN A 807 -7.62 14.75 25.80
N HIS A 808 -7.38 13.63 26.51
CA HIS A 808 -7.81 12.29 26.05
C HIS A 808 -8.62 11.46 27.05
N ASN A 809 -8.56 11.74 28.36
CA ASN A 809 -9.33 10.97 29.35
C ASN A 809 -10.84 11.24 29.24
N HIS A 810 -11.59 10.20 28.87
CA HIS A 810 -13.04 10.25 28.67
C HIS A 810 -13.85 10.49 29.95
N ASN A 811 -13.26 10.26 31.13
CA ASN A 811 -13.88 10.59 32.41
C ASN A 811 -13.59 12.04 32.82
N ALA A 812 -12.40 12.57 32.51
CA ALA A 812 -12.08 13.99 32.71
C ALA A 812 -12.99 14.89 31.86
N LYS A 813 -13.17 14.55 30.57
CA LYS A 813 -14.05 15.25 29.61
C LYS A 813 -15.54 15.28 30.00
N LYS A 814 -15.99 14.48 30.97
CA LYS A 814 -17.36 14.49 31.50
C LYS A 814 -17.53 15.44 32.70
N LEU A 815 -16.43 15.85 33.32
CA LEU A 815 -16.40 16.64 34.54
C LEU A 815 -15.90 18.07 34.29
N ASN A 816 -14.89 18.22 33.43
CA ASN A 816 -14.23 19.49 33.13
C ASN A 816 -14.23 19.78 31.62
N VAL A 817 -14.15 21.06 31.27
CA VAL A 817 -13.80 21.50 29.91
C VAL A 817 -12.28 21.28 29.73
N PRO A 818 -11.84 20.61 28.64
CA PRO A 818 -10.41 20.42 28.38
C PRO A 818 -9.66 21.73 28.21
N MET A 819 -8.42 21.75 28.66
CA MET A 819 -7.52 22.91 28.65
C MET A 819 -7.32 23.46 27.24
N THR A 820 -7.42 24.79 27.06
CA THR A 820 -7.12 25.44 25.77
C THR A 820 -5.61 25.66 25.60
N VAL A 821 -5.17 26.04 24.39
CA VAL A 821 -3.77 26.41 24.15
C VAL A 821 -3.35 27.62 25.00
N ASP A 822 -4.23 28.62 25.14
CA ASP A 822 -4.02 29.80 25.97
C ASP A 822 -3.92 29.45 27.46
N ASP A 823 -4.65 28.44 27.92
CA ASP A 823 -4.56 27.95 29.30
C ASP A 823 -3.24 27.19 29.53
N PHE A 824 -2.82 26.34 28.57
CA PHE A 824 -1.56 25.60 28.66
C PHE A 824 -0.34 26.53 28.71
N VAL A 825 -0.29 27.53 27.81
CA VAL A 825 0.77 28.56 27.81
C VAL A 825 0.76 29.37 29.12
N ARG A 826 -0.42 29.78 29.60
CA ARG A 826 -0.57 30.54 30.85
C ARG A 826 -0.13 29.76 32.09
N ASN A 827 -0.41 28.45 32.13
CA ASN A 827 -0.04 27.57 33.24
C ASN A 827 1.47 27.27 33.31
N LEU A 828 2.19 27.47 32.21
CA LEU A 828 3.65 27.29 32.12
C LEU A 828 4.45 28.60 32.26
N ARG A 829 3.77 29.72 32.52
CA ARG A 829 4.39 31.04 32.68
C ARG A 829 5.29 31.09 33.92
N GLY A 830 6.50 31.62 33.78
CA GLY A 830 7.52 31.70 34.84
C GLY A 830 8.15 30.35 35.21
N CYS A 831 7.83 29.25 34.52
CA CYS A 831 8.34 27.91 34.85
C CYS A 831 9.69 27.57 34.20
N ASN A 832 10.23 28.43 33.33
CA ASN A 832 11.58 28.30 32.76
C ASN A 832 12.61 28.98 33.67
N GLY A 833 12.78 28.44 34.89
CA GLY A 833 13.62 29.00 35.96
C GLY A 833 13.08 30.31 36.54
N SER A 834 13.27 31.42 35.81
CA SER A 834 12.69 32.74 36.13
C SER A 834 12.05 33.44 34.91
N GLY A 835 12.05 32.78 33.75
CA GLY A 835 11.44 33.26 32.52
C GLY A 835 10.32 32.34 32.02
N ASP A 836 9.85 32.66 30.81
CA ASP A 836 8.87 31.87 30.08
C ASP A 836 9.57 30.88 29.12
N PHE A 837 8.85 29.86 28.64
CA PHE A 837 9.30 29.02 27.52
C PHE A 837 9.00 29.71 26.18
N ASP A 838 9.59 29.24 25.08
CA ASP A 838 9.18 29.69 23.75
C ASP A 838 7.70 29.35 23.49
N GLN A 839 6.92 30.36 23.12
CA GLN A 839 5.49 30.21 22.88
C GLN A 839 5.21 29.34 21.66
N ALA A 840 6.00 29.45 20.57
CA ALA A 840 5.78 28.64 19.38
C ALA A 840 6.04 27.15 19.66
N MET A 841 7.04 26.83 20.49
CA MET A 841 7.26 25.48 21.01
C MET A 841 6.08 24.99 21.86
N LEU A 842 5.53 25.80 22.77
CA LEU A 842 4.38 25.40 23.60
C LEU A 842 3.12 25.16 22.77
N GLU A 843 2.84 25.99 21.76
CA GLU A 843 1.73 25.81 20.82
C GLU A 843 1.90 24.53 19.98
N ALA A 844 3.12 24.28 19.47
CA ALA A 844 3.43 23.06 18.74
C ALA A 844 3.30 21.80 19.61
N ILE A 845 3.73 21.85 20.87
CA ILE A 845 3.53 20.79 21.86
C ILE A 845 2.03 20.57 22.12
N TYR A 846 1.26 21.64 22.31
CA TYR A 846 -0.19 21.53 22.55
C TYR A 846 -0.91 20.85 21.39
N HIS A 847 -0.66 21.29 20.15
CA HIS A 847 -1.26 20.68 18.97
C HIS A 847 -0.76 19.25 18.71
N SER A 848 0.51 18.96 18.98
CA SER A 848 1.09 17.60 18.91
C SER A 848 0.32 16.64 19.83
N ILE A 849 0.11 17.02 21.10
CA ILE A 849 -0.59 16.19 22.10
C ILE A 849 -2.10 16.14 21.85
N LYS A 850 -2.75 17.25 21.46
CA LYS A 850 -4.19 17.28 21.16
C LYS A 850 -4.56 16.40 19.96
N ASN A 851 -3.71 16.34 18.94
CA ASN A 851 -3.96 15.58 17.72
C ASN A 851 -3.51 14.11 17.81
N GLU A 852 -2.45 13.81 18.56
CA GLU A 852 -1.93 12.45 18.75
C GLU A 852 -1.73 12.16 20.25
N GLU A 853 -2.59 11.29 20.79
CA GLU A 853 -2.50 10.82 22.17
C GLU A 853 -1.17 10.09 22.43
N MET A 854 -0.55 10.33 23.58
CA MET A 854 0.55 9.52 24.12
C MET A 854 0.00 8.17 24.63
N VAL A 855 -0.36 7.30 23.68
CA VAL A 855 -1.01 6.02 23.94
C VAL A 855 -0.05 4.98 24.52
N MET A 856 -0.45 4.33 25.61
CA MET A 856 0.20 3.08 26.03
C MET A 856 -0.34 1.87 25.23
N PRO A 857 0.51 1.10 24.53
CA PRO A 857 0.04 0.06 23.60
C PRO A 857 -0.64 -1.12 24.30
N ALA A 858 -0.12 -1.50 25.47
CA ALA A 858 -0.62 -2.62 26.27
C ALA A 858 -1.99 -2.34 26.92
N GLU A 859 -2.48 -1.10 26.86
CA GLU A 859 -3.77 -0.67 27.42
C GLU A 859 -4.87 -0.50 26.35
N ARG A 860 -4.55 -0.70 25.07
CA ARG A 860 -5.48 -0.51 23.95
C ARG A 860 -5.67 -1.78 23.13
N VAL A 861 -6.81 -1.86 22.43
CA VAL A 861 -7.17 -2.94 21.50
C VAL A 861 -7.68 -2.35 20.19
N GLY A 862 -7.60 -3.13 19.10
CA GLY A 862 -8.01 -2.69 17.76
C GLY A 862 -7.11 -1.58 17.18
N PRO A 863 -7.62 -0.79 16.21
CA PRO A 863 -6.78 0.00 15.28
C PRO A 863 -5.75 0.95 15.91
N VAL A 864 -5.97 1.42 17.14
CA VAL A 864 -5.02 2.26 17.87
C VAL A 864 -3.76 1.47 18.29
N ARG A 865 -3.93 0.23 18.75
CA ARG A 865 -2.82 -0.69 19.04
C ARG A 865 -2.09 -1.06 17.76
N ASP A 866 -2.83 -1.34 16.69
CA ASP A 866 -2.27 -1.80 15.42
C ASP A 866 -1.44 -0.68 14.74
N ALA A 867 -1.94 0.56 14.77
CA ALA A 867 -1.20 1.75 14.32
C ALA A 867 0.04 2.04 15.17
N TYR A 868 0.07 1.67 16.46
CA TYR A 868 1.29 1.71 17.25
C TYR A 868 2.27 0.59 16.87
N LEU A 869 1.81 -0.67 16.77
CA LEU A 869 2.66 -1.80 16.41
C LEU A 869 3.31 -1.59 15.05
N TRP A 870 2.58 -0.98 14.12
CA TRP A 870 3.12 -0.51 12.84
C TRP A 870 4.22 0.55 13.00
N ARG A 871 4.05 1.57 13.86
CA ARG A 871 5.11 2.56 14.17
C ARG A 871 6.33 1.95 14.87
N VAL A 872 6.19 0.86 15.62
CA VAL A 872 7.34 0.08 16.15
C VAL A 872 8.04 -0.68 15.02
N LEU A 873 7.29 -1.38 14.17
CA LEU A 873 7.78 -2.09 13.01
C LEU A 873 8.59 -1.16 12.09
N GLN A 874 8.06 0.03 11.79
CA GLN A 874 8.74 1.05 10.98
C GLN A 874 10.05 1.53 11.61
N ARG A 875 10.10 1.73 12.94
CA ARG A 875 11.34 2.09 13.64
C ARG A 875 12.35 0.95 13.64
N ARG A 876 11.94 -0.29 13.92
CA ARG A 876 12.83 -1.47 13.85
C ARG A 876 13.40 -1.64 12.44
N GLY A 877 12.59 -1.41 11.41
CA GLY A 877 12.97 -1.39 9.99
C GLY A 877 13.91 -0.25 9.57
N ALA A 878 14.26 0.70 10.46
CA ALA A 878 15.26 1.73 10.24
C ALA A 878 16.62 1.40 10.91
N THR A 879 16.69 0.34 11.72
CA THR A 879 17.93 -0.08 12.41
C THR A 879 18.66 -1.17 11.63
N ALA A 880 19.91 -1.46 12.00
CA ALA A 880 20.69 -2.56 11.43
C ALA A 880 20.02 -3.95 11.58
N ALA A 881 19.07 -4.13 12.50
CA ALA A 881 18.28 -5.35 12.61
C ALA A 881 17.41 -5.63 11.37
N ALA A 882 17.12 -4.62 10.54
CA ALA A 882 16.40 -4.75 9.28
C ALA A 882 17.18 -5.53 8.20
N ALA A 883 18.49 -5.73 8.37
CA ALA A 883 19.34 -6.41 7.40
C ALA A 883 18.83 -7.82 7.07
N TYR A 884 18.66 -8.08 5.78
CA TYR A 884 18.16 -9.35 5.22
C TYR A 884 19.28 -10.09 4.49
N ARG A 885 19.41 -11.38 4.73
CA ARG A 885 20.43 -12.25 4.15
C ARG A 885 19.82 -13.14 3.06
N ALA A 886 20.22 -12.92 1.82
CA ALA A 886 19.97 -13.83 0.70
C ALA A 886 20.68 -15.18 0.91
N SER A 887 20.00 -16.29 0.62
CA SER A 887 20.57 -17.64 0.65
C SER A 887 20.92 -18.10 -0.76
N PRO A 888 22.08 -18.74 -0.99
CA PRO A 888 22.33 -19.43 -2.25
C PRO A 888 21.32 -20.56 -2.46
N THR A 889 20.72 -20.59 -3.65
CA THR A 889 19.73 -21.61 -4.07
C THR A 889 20.39 -22.96 -4.37
N SER A 890 21.68 -22.95 -4.72
CA SER A 890 22.51 -24.11 -5.00
C SER A 890 23.50 -24.41 -3.87
N SER A 891 23.87 -25.68 -3.73
CA SER A 891 24.84 -26.23 -2.77
C SER A 891 26.33 -25.89 -3.04
N ALA A 892 26.59 -24.82 -3.80
CA ALA A 892 27.90 -24.42 -4.33
C ALA A 892 28.92 -24.02 -3.24
N SER A 893 28.47 -23.73 -2.01
CA SER A 893 29.36 -23.60 -0.85
C SER A 893 29.03 -24.64 0.21
N SER A 894 30.03 -25.08 0.98
CA SER A 894 29.77 -26.05 2.05
C SER A 894 28.91 -25.46 3.18
N ALA A 895 28.99 -24.14 3.41
CA ALA A 895 28.11 -23.43 4.35
C ALA A 895 26.64 -23.49 3.90
N ALA A 896 26.36 -23.31 2.61
CA ALA A 896 25.01 -23.44 2.06
C ALA A 896 24.38 -24.79 2.40
N ARG A 897 25.12 -25.89 2.16
CA ARG A 897 24.66 -27.25 2.50
C ARG A 897 24.37 -27.40 4.00
N THR A 898 25.21 -26.84 4.87
CA THR A 898 25.00 -26.85 6.33
C THR A 898 23.76 -26.05 6.73
N HIS A 899 23.46 -24.91 6.10
CA HIS A 899 22.24 -24.16 6.36
C HIS A 899 21.00 -24.96 5.94
N HIS A 900 20.97 -25.48 4.71
CA HIS A 900 19.87 -26.32 4.21
C HIS A 900 19.67 -27.59 5.07
N ALA A 901 20.74 -28.19 5.59
CA ALA A 901 20.67 -29.30 6.54
C ALA A 901 20.01 -28.95 7.89
N ARG A 902 20.13 -27.70 8.36
CA ARG A 902 19.54 -27.21 9.62
C ARG A 902 18.06 -26.88 9.52
N LEU A 903 17.55 -26.63 8.32
CA LEU A 903 16.10 -26.59 8.09
C LEU A 903 15.50 -27.98 8.34
N PHE A 904 16.16 -29.03 7.84
CA PHE A 904 15.67 -30.40 7.97
C PHE A 904 15.46 -30.84 9.42
N THR A 905 16.31 -30.44 10.36
CA THR A 905 16.13 -30.75 11.79
C THR A 905 14.91 -30.09 12.42
N VAL A 906 14.42 -28.99 11.85
CA VAL A 906 13.18 -28.31 12.27
C VAL A 906 11.95 -28.93 11.57
N VAL A 907 12.07 -29.19 10.27
CA VAL A 907 10.94 -29.66 9.42
C VAL A 907 10.61 -31.14 9.65
N CYS A 908 11.62 -31.99 9.83
CA CYS A 908 11.45 -33.43 9.77
C CYS A 908 10.52 -34.00 10.87
N PRO A 909 10.63 -33.63 12.16
CA PRO A 909 9.73 -34.17 13.19
C PRO A 909 8.23 -33.91 12.92
N PRO A 910 7.74 -32.66 12.72
CA PRO A 910 6.32 -32.44 12.44
C PRO A 910 5.89 -33.01 11.08
N THR A 911 6.76 -32.99 10.06
CA THR A 911 6.42 -33.49 8.72
C THR A 911 6.33 -35.01 8.68
N VAL A 912 7.20 -35.76 9.37
CA VAL A 912 7.06 -37.23 9.52
C VAL A 912 5.76 -37.58 10.24
N THR A 913 5.38 -36.82 11.27
CA THR A 913 4.08 -37.01 11.95
C THR A 913 2.91 -36.77 11.00
N ALA A 914 2.94 -35.69 10.22
CA ALA A 914 1.89 -35.35 9.25
C ALA A 914 1.77 -36.38 8.11
N LEU A 915 2.90 -36.81 7.53
CA LEU A 915 2.95 -37.83 6.48
C LEU A 915 2.46 -39.20 6.99
N SER A 916 2.87 -39.60 8.20
CA SER A 916 2.37 -40.83 8.84
C SER A 916 0.85 -40.78 9.04
N ALA A 917 0.32 -39.67 9.55
CA ALA A 917 -1.12 -39.50 9.77
C ALA A 917 -1.91 -39.40 8.45
N ALA A 918 -1.32 -38.83 7.39
CA ALA A 918 -1.93 -38.77 6.06
C ALA A 918 -2.02 -40.18 5.46
N PHE A 919 -0.94 -40.96 5.54
CA PHE A 919 -0.94 -42.35 5.08
C PHE A 919 -1.92 -43.23 5.87
N GLU A 920 -1.95 -43.11 7.21
CA GLU A 920 -2.87 -43.85 8.08
C GLU A 920 -4.37 -43.54 7.82
N ARG A 921 -4.71 -42.38 7.24
CA ARG A 921 -6.11 -41.97 6.97
C ARG A 921 -6.51 -41.92 5.49
N ALA A 922 -5.57 -42.10 4.57
CA ALA A 922 -5.87 -42.15 3.15
C ALA A 922 -6.87 -43.30 2.84
N PRO A 923 -7.68 -43.19 1.77
CA PRO A 923 -8.29 -44.37 1.17
C PRO A 923 -7.20 -45.26 0.55
N PRO A 924 -7.40 -46.59 0.45
CA PRO A 924 -6.56 -47.43 -0.39
C PRO A 924 -6.68 -46.97 -1.86
N PRO A 925 -5.57 -46.96 -2.63
CA PRO A 925 -5.59 -46.46 -4.01
C PRO A 925 -6.48 -47.30 -4.91
N SER A 926 -7.06 -46.66 -5.93
CA SER A 926 -7.83 -47.38 -6.95
C SER A 926 -6.95 -48.33 -7.79
N PRO A 927 -7.53 -49.35 -8.45
CA PRO A 927 -6.78 -50.21 -9.37
C PRO A 927 -6.15 -49.45 -10.55
N GLU A 928 -6.70 -48.30 -10.91
CA GLU A 928 -6.19 -47.44 -11.98
C GLU A 928 -4.96 -46.66 -11.50
N GLU A 929 -5.01 -46.03 -10.31
CA GLU A 929 -3.85 -45.39 -9.66
C GLU A 929 -2.67 -46.36 -9.48
N ALA A 930 -2.95 -47.62 -9.15
CA ALA A 930 -1.93 -48.65 -8.94
C ALA A 930 -1.26 -49.13 -10.25
N SER A 931 -1.87 -48.89 -11.42
CA SER A 931 -1.43 -49.45 -12.72
C SER A 931 -0.36 -48.62 -13.45
N GLY A 932 -0.22 -47.33 -13.09
CA GLY A 932 0.82 -46.42 -13.60
C GLY A 932 0.50 -45.76 -14.94
N GLY A 933 0.49 -44.43 -14.97
CA GLY A 933 0.40 -43.66 -16.23
C GLY A 933 -0.05 -42.20 -16.10
N GLY A 934 -0.82 -41.86 -15.06
CA GLY A 934 -1.27 -40.49 -14.78
C GLY A 934 -0.62 -39.91 -13.53
N GLY A 935 -0.15 -38.65 -13.58
CA GLY A 935 0.57 -37.98 -12.49
C GLY A 935 -0.24 -37.60 -11.24
N GLY A 936 -1.48 -38.09 -11.11
CA GLY A 936 -2.37 -37.81 -9.98
C GLY A 936 -2.30 -38.88 -8.89
N GLY A 937 -1.16 -39.02 -8.22
CA GLY A 937 -0.99 -40.01 -7.15
C GLY A 937 -1.87 -39.68 -5.93
N GLY A 938 -2.78 -40.58 -5.55
CA GLY A 938 -3.66 -40.42 -4.40
C GLY A 938 -2.90 -40.20 -3.08
N GLY A 939 -3.58 -39.65 -2.07
CA GLY A 939 -2.94 -39.14 -0.84
C GLY A 939 -2.01 -40.13 -0.10
N ALA A 940 -2.28 -41.44 -0.20
CA ALA A 940 -1.39 -42.49 0.31
C ALA A 940 -0.02 -42.50 -0.42
N ALA A 941 -0.02 -42.41 -1.75
CA ALA A 941 1.19 -42.43 -2.58
C ALA A 941 2.02 -41.14 -2.40
N ALA A 942 1.34 -39.99 -2.30
CA ALA A 942 1.99 -38.71 -1.98
C ALA A 942 2.66 -38.76 -0.58
N ALA A 943 1.98 -39.31 0.42
CA ALA A 943 2.53 -39.48 1.77
C ALA A 943 3.74 -40.44 1.80
N LEU A 944 3.68 -41.57 1.09
CA LEU A 944 4.82 -42.49 0.95
C LEU A 944 6.02 -41.84 0.25
N CYS A 945 5.79 -41.09 -0.83
CA CYS A 945 6.84 -40.35 -1.54
C CYS A 945 7.55 -39.35 -0.61
N GLY A 946 6.79 -38.63 0.23
CA GLY A 946 7.35 -37.78 1.28
C GLY A 946 8.23 -38.55 2.26
N LEU A 947 7.77 -39.71 2.75
CA LEU A 947 8.55 -40.56 3.67
C LEU A 947 9.82 -41.14 3.02
N GLU A 948 9.79 -41.56 1.75
CA GLU A 948 10.98 -41.97 0.99
C GLU A 948 12.01 -40.84 0.92
N ARG A 949 11.58 -39.62 0.57
CA ARG A 949 12.50 -38.47 0.38
C ARG A 949 13.06 -37.98 1.70
N VAL A 950 12.25 -37.96 2.76
CA VAL A 950 12.70 -37.71 4.14
C VAL A 950 13.74 -38.75 4.58
N ALA A 951 13.52 -40.04 4.33
CA ALA A 951 14.50 -41.09 4.62
C ALA A 951 15.80 -40.91 3.82
N GLY A 952 15.70 -40.54 2.53
CA GLY A 952 16.83 -40.19 1.69
C GLY A 952 17.62 -38.98 2.22
N LEU A 953 16.97 -38.00 2.85
CA LEU A 953 17.64 -36.87 3.50
C LEU A 953 18.35 -37.30 4.79
N VAL A 954 17.69 -38.07 5.68
CA VAL A 954 18.34 -38.63 6.88
C VAL A 954 19.59 -39.45 6.53
N ALA A 955 19.57 -40.19 5.42
CA ALA A 955 20.70 -41.01 4.96
C ALA A 955 21.86 -40.20 4.33
N ARG A 956 21.57 -39.01 3.76
CA ARG A 956 22.59 -38.16 3.09
C ARG A 956 23.22 -37.12 4.01
N LEU A 957 22.49 -36.64 5.01
CA LEU A 957 23.01 -35.64 5.93
C LEU A 957 24.03 -36.26 6.92
N PRO A 958 25.10 -35.52 7.30
CA PRO A 958 25.95 -35.93 8.41
C PRO A 958 25.13 -36.15 9.68
N ARG A 959 25.57 -37.06 10.56
CA ARG A 959 24.95 -37.28 11.88
C ARG A 959 25.15 -36.06 12.79
N ALA A 960 24.30 -35.05 12.60
CA ALA A 960 24.38 -33.73 13.24
C ALA A 960 23.95 -33.78 14.72
N GLY A 961 24.80 -34.38 15.55
CA GLY A 961 24.65 -34.40 17.00
C GLY A 961 23.45 -35.23 17.52
N PRO A 962 23.14 -35.11 18.82
CA PRO A 962 22.14 -35.94 19.48
C PRO A 962 20.68 -35.63 19.10
N GLN A 963 20.41 -34.55 18.34
CA GLN A 963 19.04 -34.16 17.98
C GLN A 963 18.46 -34.95 16.78
N VAL A 964 19.30 -35.51 15.91
CA VAL A 964 18.86 -36.32 14.75
C VAL A 964 18.47 -37.76 15.13
N ALA A 965 18.99 -38.27 16.25
CA ALA A 965 18.70 -39.62 16.74
C ALA A 965 17.20 -39.91 16.95
N PRO A 966 16.43 -39.12 17.74
CA PRO A 966 15.00 -39.38 17.91
C PRO A 966 14.21 -39.23 16.61
N THR A 967 14.70 -38.46 15.63
CA THR A 967 14.08 -38.34 14.31
C THR A 967 14.27 -39.60 13.48
N LEU A 968 15.48 -40.19 13.49
CA LEU A 968 15.75 -41.50 12.88
C LEU A 968 14.93 -42.60 13.55
N ASP A 969 14.87 -42.62 14.89
CA ASP A 969 14.08 -43.61 15.65
C ASP A 969 12.58 -43.49 15.34
N THR A 970 12.04 -42.27 15.28
CA THR A 970 10.64 -42.02 14.92
C THR A 970 10.35 -42.46 13.48
N LEU A 971 11.22 -42.12 12.52
CA LEU A 971 11.08 -42.52 11.13
C LEU A 971 11.18 -44.03 10.97
N ALA A 972 12.12 -44.69 11.66
CA ALA A 972 12.30 -46.14 11.64
C ALA A 972 11.10 -46.87 12.27
N LEU A 973 10.54 -46.37 13.38
CA LEU A 973 9.32 -46.90 13.98
C LEU A 973 8.12 -46.75 13.04
N THR A 974 7.97 -45.59 12.39
CA THR A 974 6.91 -45.34 11.40
C THR A 974 7.03 -46.26 10.19
N LEU A 975 8.22 -46.40 9.60
CA LEU A 975 8.46 -47.33 8.49
C LEU A 975 8.25 -48.79 8.92
N ALA A 976 8.70 -49.20 10.11
CA ALA A 976 8.55 -50.56 10.62
C ALA A 976 7.09 -50.95 10.95
N LYS A 977 6.22 -49.99 11.29
CA LYS A 977 4.76 -50.21 11.30
C LYS A 977 4.27 -50.60 9.90
N PHE A 978 4.66 -49.84 8.88
CA PHE A 978 4.16 -49.99 7.51
C PHE A 978 4.74 -51.22 6.78
N THR A 979 5.96 -51.65 7.10
CA THR A 979 6.55 -52.90 6.59
C THR A 979 6.16 -54.15 7.40
N ALA A 980 5.09 -54.08 8.20
CA ALA A 980 4.57 -55.16 9.05
C ALA A 980 5.57 -55.80 10.04
N LEU A 981 6.70 -55.15 10.34
CA LEU A 981 7.73 -55.67 11.26
C LEU A 981 7.29 -55.66 12.74
N LEU A 982 6.17 -55.01 13.07
CA LEU A 982 5.76 -54.74 14.45
C LEU A 982 4.39 -55.30 14.91
N ALA A 983 3.45 -55.66 14.01
CA ALA A 983 2.19 -56.33 14.41
C ALA A 983 1.37 -56.94 13.23
N PRO A 984 0.64 -58.06 13.46
CA PRO A 984 -0.55 -58.45 12.67
C PRO A 984 -1.84 -57.85 13.28
N PRO A 985 -2.78 -57.31 12.48
CA PRO A 985 -3.93 -58.11 12.01
C PRO A 985 -4.40 -57.71 10.57
N PRO A 986 -5.44 -58.33 9.95
CA PRO A 986 -5.56 -58.36 8.49
C PRO A 986 -6.13 -57.10 7.80
N GLN A 987 -6.34 -55.97 8.50
CA GLN A 987 -6.99 -54.78 7.94
C GLN A 987 -6.11 -53.94 6.99
N HIS A 988 -4.79 -54.16 6.98
CA HIS A 988 -3.86 -53.38 6.15
C HIS A 988 -3.42 -54.08 4.85
N TYR A 989 -4.06 -55.19 4.45
CA TYR A 989 -3.61 -56.00 3.31
C TYR A 989 -3.46 -55.22 2.00
N ASN A 990 -4.33 -54.24 1.73
CA ASN A 990 -4.27 -53.41 0.52
C ASN A 990 -3.04 -52.48 0.47
N TYR A 991 -2.45 -52.13 1.63
CA TYR A 991 -1.25 -51.30 1.70
C TYR A 991 0.03 -52.11 1.44
N ILE A 992 0.02 -53.42 1.72
CA ILE A 992 1.12 -54.33 1.39
C ILE A 992 1.35 -54.36 -0.13
N THR A 993 0.27 -54.43 -0.91
CA THR A 993 0.30 -54.45 -2.37
C THR A 993 0.97 -53.21 -2.98
N ILE A 994 0.84 -52.04 -2.35
CA ILE A 994 1.50 -50.79 -2.80
C ILE A 994 3.03 -50.92 -2.67
N GLY A 995 3.50 -51.44 -1.54
CA GLY A 995 4.92 -51.69 -1.31
C GLY A 995 5.52 -52.69 -2.29
N GLU A 996 4.80 -53.78 -2.58
CA GLU A 996 5.23 -54.79 -3.56
C GLU A 996 5.25 -54.27 -5.00
N TYR A 997 4.26 -53.46 -5.42
CA TYR A 997 4.22 -52.87 -6.76
C TYR A 997 5.39 -51.90 -6.99
N ILE A 998 5.65 -50.99 -6.05
CA ILE A 998 6.72 -50.00 -6.18
C ILE A 998 8.11 -50.67 -6.22
N TYR A 999 8.31 -51.75 -5.44
CA TYR A 999 9.57 -52.50 -5.43
C TYR A 999 9.88 -53.23 -6.75
N GLN A 1000 8.86 -53.59 -7.55
CA GLN A 1000 9.06 -54.25 -8.84
C GLN A 1000 9.42 -53.25 -9.98
N GLY A 1001 9.34 -51.94 -9.73
CA GLY A 1001 9.52 -50.90 -10.75
C GLY A 1001 10.92 -50.27 -10.87
N ARG A 1002 11.86 -50.55 -9.97
CA ARG A 1002 13.23 -49.96 -9.99
C ARG A 1002 14.30 -51.05 -10.21
N PRO A 1003 15.17 -50.95 -11.24
CA PRO A 1003 16.35 -51.80 -11.35
C PRO A 1003 17.38 -51.46 -10.26
N THR A 1004 18.18 -52.46 -9.88
CA THR A 1004 19.22 -52.43 -8.82
C THR A 1004 20.46 -51.64 -9.19
#